data_AF-A0A970LTI5-F1
#
_entry.id   AF-A0A970LTI5-F1
#
_cell.length_a   1.000
_cell.length_b   1.000
_cell.length_c   1.000
_cell.angle_alpha   90.00
_cell.angle_beta   90.00
_cell.angle_gamma   90.00
#
_symmetry.space_group_name_H-M   'P 1'
#
loop_
_entity.id
_entity.type
_entity.pdbx_description
1 polymer ?
#
loop_
_entity_poly.entity_id
_entity_poly.type
_entity_poly.pdbx_seq_one_letter_code
_entity_poly.pdbx_strand_id
1 'polypeptide(L)'
;MDEKQNRQTENEQDNNQDNILNQSPEDEREFFERQYFSGDTLKEAEGNDGEEEQEYYETLEQTGGRKKAKAPTGMKARIIVLTAVFLVAAILLGVYELWLKPSAKGPDFAVYRLSDNCYTILGQINDKVEILFKDTKETLENSDYGKFVLAFARTFEYEFKNVSVVYGEGNAYCTVKSSDKSETFNEEEFFNTLENGTRFSFNGEILFGTAILEVTGRNDLGNAESFLKWALPGYDLDGDILSTTNRPFVYPSITRADVSHVIITNKYGSYKAYRKKNGNKYSSEFYFENAEFCQYDQEKFAAFIVNCTYMLSLGKVQNPKSLSDYGLGSEEEAQAIIELNTVDGKYHKILIGNEIPSTKSYYAKYYNKDFVYILDSSYGANVLSPLTAILTANLGYVISSPNDSYYINEVFIKYNDTNTDLYITQKQDLVLSSNMESSSTKSTINEILHDKKRLKGDYADWTSDAKTFIGMKSKDGKDMVIQMNLTNYAIKTNEYGIKFGLVRDSAKGAYLPVSVKVEVYAPQKTNDSDGEESGEEQPAATYAEVGKIDVFDQGEGSYRQYELNFTYDKPIRAIRITITPSPEGNYVVMDELTAYADGKDAIPNEAVTGVWKILSPENFIHPGTHYTVPDPSSFSDTLYGIATLVGDEVVEYNVYNEDRTEEETEELLNKYFLDEPNKVIYYKYQNYKSYIYVSSLQKSETGDEKWYYAFATVSYTDEKGEEYNNSPNTIVKIKHDTAPYLGWSVSDLVDRSAFTMYIDMIDTIEMEFGGKEYKFDLLDTNDDGKLDKVAYNNGYVDTQNFRHLYISVLDCSRAGIYAPAEEEITKDKLIFRFTMHSEVKDTEIKFYQVSSSKVLYQINGEYSESYVLYSDISTVMKNVIKLINGEEVPR
;
A
#
# COMPACT_ATOMS: atom_id res chain seq x y z
N MET A 1 47.81 -37.16 -38.32
CA MET A 1 47.37 -37.40 -39.71
C MET A 1 46.52 -38.66 -39.83
N ASP A 2 45.25 -38.66 -39.43
CA ASP A 2 44.52 -37.75 -38.51
C ASP A 2 43.44 -38.56 -37.79
N GLU A 3 43.39 -38.43 -36.47
CA GLU A 3 42.61 -39.27 -35.55
C GLU A 3 41.44 -38.44 -34.96
N LYS A 4 40.20 -38.99 -34.89
CA LYS A 4 39.55 -39.63 -33.71
C LYS A 4 39.51 -38.72 -32.46
N GLN A 5 38.53 -38.75 -31.54
CA GLN A 5 37.33 -39.57 -31.24
C GLN A 5 36.49 -38.67 -30.26
N ASN A 6 35.16 -38.57 -30.26
CA ASN A 6 34.11 -39.52 -29.89
C ASN A 6 34.22 -40.17 -28.48
N ARG A 7 33.37 -39.73 -27.52
CA ARG A 7 32.96 -40.38 -26.22
C ARG A 7 32.20 -39.34 -25.34
N GLN A 8 31.02 -39.54 -24.72
CA GLN A 8 30.53 -40.58 -23.77
C GLN A 8 31.49 -40.77 -22.58
N THR A 9 31.13 -40.56 -21.32
CA THR A 9 29.95 -40.97 -20.52
C THR A 9 29.69 -39.92 -19.40
N GLU A 10 28.47 -39.67 -18.90
CA GLU A 10 27.57 -40.54 -18.12
C GLU A 10 28.09 -40.91 -16.71
N ASN A 11 27.21 -40.72 -15.72
CA ASN A 11 27.18 -41.26 -14.34
C ASN A 11 28.29 -40.80 -13.39
N GLU A 12 28.11 -40.67 -12.07
CA GLU A 12 27.01 -40.64 -11.08
C GLU A 12 27.77 -40.80 -9.75
N GLN A 13 27.27 -40.23 -8.63
CA GLN A 13 27.63 -40.63 -7.26
C GLN A 13 29.11 -40.35 -6.82
N ASP A 14 29.43 -40.06 -5.55
CA ASP A 14 28.58 -40.04 -4.37
C ASP A 14 29.09 -39.11 -3.26
N ASN A 15 28.12 -38.52 -2.55
CA ASN A 15 28.02 -38.36 -1.09
C ASN A 15 29.13 -37.76 -0.18
N ASN A 16 28.62 -36.85 0.65
CA ASN A 16 28.86 -36.65 2.08
C ASN A 16 30.16 -36.01 2.59
N GLN A 17 30.00 -34.80 3.16
CA GLN A 17 29.72 -34.71 4.60
C GLN A 17 28.94 -33.43 4.97
N ASP A 18 27.63 -33.55 5.21
CA ASP A 18 26.99 -33.53 6.55
C ASP A 18 27.70 -32.74 7.69
N ASN A 19 27.03 -32.00 8.60
CA ASN A 19 25.59 -31.88 8.86
C ASN A 19 25.21 -30.67 9.75
N ILE A 20 24.08 -30.01 9.38
CA ILE A 20 22.82 -29.79 10.15
C ILE A 20 22.86 -29.12 11.54
N LEU A 21 22.05 -28.05 11.70
CA LEU A 21 20.84 -27.95 12.56
C LEU A 21 20.15 -26.58 12.28
N ASN A 22 19.09 -26.56 11.47
CA ASN A 22 17.67 -26.69 11.84
C ASN A 22 17.05 -25.48 12.57
N GLN A 23 16.19 -24.75 11.87
CA GLN A 23 14.97 -24.13 12.43
C GLN A 23 13.78 -24.43 11.50
N SER A 24 12.61 -24.67 12.09
CA SER A 24 11.39 -25.18 11.43
C SER A 24 10.41 -24.04 11.16
N PRO A 25 9.65 -24.05 10.03
CA PRO A 25 8.59 -23.07 9.77
C PRO A 25 7.30 -23.37 10.54
N GLU A 26 7.37 -23.48 11.87
CA GLU A 26 6.19 -23.56 12.76
C GLU A 26 6.05 -22.34 13.70
N ASP A 27 7.08 -21.50 13.84
CA ASP A 27 7.12 -20.42 14.84
C ASP A 27 6.48 -19.07 14.40
N GLU A 28 6.03 -18.93 13.14
CA GLU A 28 5.33 -17.69 12.69
C GLU A 28 3.81 -17.68 12.99
N ARG A 29 3.26 -18.75 13.59
CA ARG A 29 1.85 -18.78 14.02
C ARG A 29 1.60 -18.30 15.45
N GLU A 30 2.62 -18.11 16.28
CA GLU A 30 2.43 -17.79 17.71
C GLU A 30 2.55 -16.29 18.07
N PHE A 31 2.71 -15.39 17.09
CA PHE A 31 2.79 -13.94 17.37
C PHE A 31 1.45 -13.17 17.21
N PHE A 32 0.45 -13.74 16.54
CA PHE A 32 -0.83 -13.05 16.26
C PHE A 32 -2.00 -13.41 17.21
N GLU A 33 -1.86 -14.39 18.11
CA GLU A 33 -2.94 -14.83 19.02
C GLU A 33 -2.84 -14.29 20.47
N ARG A 34 -2.14 -13.17 20.71
CA ARG A 34 -1.92 -12.61 22.08
C ARG A 34 -2.45 -11.20 22.35
N GLN A 35 -3.56 -10.80 21.72
CA GLN A 35 -4.25 -9.52 22.04
C GLN A 35 -5.75 -9.64 22.37
N TYR A 36 -6.43 -10.74 22.06
CA TYR A 36 -7.83 -10.94 22.40
C TYR A 36 -8.07 -12.33 22.98
N PHE A 37 -8.93 -12.40 24.00
CA PHE A 37 -9.31 -13.59 24.79
C PHE A 37 -8.25 -14.12 25.77
N SER A 38 -8.19 -13.49 26.96
CA SER A 38 -8.02 -14.24 28.20
C SER A 38 -9.00 -13.71 29.25
N GLY A 39 -9.78 -14.60 29.87
CA GLY A 39 -10.93 -14.20 30.70
C GLY A 39 -11.85 -15.35 31.09
N ASP A 40 -11.31 -16.55 31.28
CA ASP A 40 -12.08 -17.68 31.80
C ASP A 40 -12.59 -17.43 33.22
N THR A 41 -13.85 -17.79 33.49
CA THR A 41 -14.18 -18.49 34.74
C THR A 41 -15.48 -19.29 34.58
N LEU A 42 -15.33 -20.60 34.32
CA LEU A 42 -16.39 -21.59 34.41
C LEU A 42 -16.92 -21.74 35.85
N LYS A 43 -18.23 -21.96 36.00
CA LYS A 43 -18.76 -23.14 36.71
C LYS A 43 -20.26 -23.39 36.51
N GLU A 44 -20.54 -24.52 35.87
CA GLU A 44 -21.62 -25.49 36.11
C GLU A 44 -22.84 -25.07 36.95
N ALA A 45 -24.03 -25.11 36.33
CA ALA A 45 -25.17 -25.90 36.86
C ALA A 45 -26.22 -26.17 35.76
N GLU A 46 -26.90 -27.30 35.93
CA GLU A 46 -27.85 -27.97 35.04
C GLU A 46 -29.14 -27.18 34.71
N GLY A 47 -29.63 -27.32 33.47
CA GLY A 47 -30.98 -27.86 33.23
C GLY A 47 -32.18 -26.92 33.01
N ASN A 48 -32.95 -27.25 31.97
CA ASN A 48 -34.34 -26.88 31.63
C ASN A 48 -34.69 -25.46 31.12
N ASP A 49 -35.06 -25.45 29.84
CA ASP A 49 -36.37 -25.01 29.31
C ASP A 49 -37.05 -23.73 29.84
N GLY A 50 -37.10 -22.71 28.98
CA GLY A 50 -38.38 -22.13 28.56
C GLY A 50 -38.73 -20.69 28.99
N GLU A 51 -38.67 -19.76 28.04
CA GLU A 51 -39.32 -18.44 27.98
C GLU A 51 -39.59 -18.15 26.48
N GLU A 52 -40.57 -17.38 25.99
CA GLU A 52 -41.85 -16.79 26.48
C GLU A 52 -42.74 -16.66 25.18
N GLU A 53 -44.05 -16.40 25.15
CA GLU A 53 -44.88 -15.29 25.67
C GLU A 53 -46.31 -15.85 26.02
N GLN A 54 -46.97 -15.49 27.13
CA GLN A 54 -47.86 -14.31 27.32
C GLN A 54 -48.94 -14.15 26.22
N GLU A 55 -50.24 -13.87 26.47
CA GLU A 55 -51.09 -13.61 27.64
C GLU A 55 -52.53 -14.14 27.29
N TYR A 56 -53.62 -14.14 28.07
CA TYR A 56 -54.06 -13.59 29.37
C TYR A 56 -55.23 -14.47 29.89
N TYR A 57 -55.49 -14.58 31.20
CA TYR A 57 -56.87 -14.57 31.76
C TYR A 57 -56.86 -14.47 33.31
N GLU A 58 -57.64 -13.53 33.85
CA GLU A 58 -57.74 -13.29 35.29
C GLU A 58 -58.66 -14.27 36.05
N THR A 59 -58.16 -14.65 37.23
CA THR A 59 -58.83 -14.98 38.51
C THR A 59 -60.31 -15.41 38.59
N LEU A 60 -60.54 -16.46 39.39
CA LEU A 60 -61.38 -16.31 40.60
C LEU A 60 -60.99 -17.33 41.69
N GLU A 61 -61.10 -16.90 42.95
CA GLU A 61 -60.41 -17.46 44.11
C GLU A 61 -61.22 -18.43 45.00
N GLN A 62 -60.47 -19.27 45.74
CA GLN A 62 -60.73 -19.74 47.13
C GLN A 62 -62.12 -20.33 47.52
N THR A 63 -62.25 -21.57 48.02
CA THR A 63 -61.75 -22.01 49.36
C THR A 63 -62.10 -23.49 49.66
N GLY A 64 -61.20 -24.19 50.37
CA GLY A 64 -61.48 -24.93 51.62
C GLY A 64 -62.44 -26.15 51.69
N GLY A 65 -61.87 -27.32 52.01
CA GLY A 65 -62.37 -28.11 53.16
C GLY A 65 -63.26 -29.36 52.93
N ARG A 66 -62.66 -30.54 53.12
CA ARG A 66 -63.28 -31.89 53.16
C ARG A 66 -64.67 -32.01 53.84
N LYS A 67 -65.62 -32.69 53.18
CA LYS A 67 -66.60 -33.60 53.82
C LYS A 67 -66.83 -34.88 52.98
N LYS A 68 -66.98 -36.03 53.65
CA LYS A 68 -67.43 -37.29 53.03
C LYS A 68 -68.93 -37.24 52.73
N ALA A 69 -69.38 -37.75 51.57
CA ALA A 69 -70.38 -38.84 51.47
C ALA A 69 -71.03 -39.01 50.07
N LYS A 70 -71.48 -40.25 49.80
CA LYS A 70 -72.48 -40.71 48.81
C LYS A 70 -72.17 -40.56 47.30
N ALA A 71 -71.96 -41.71 46.67
CA ALA A 71 -72.15 -41.91 45.24
C ALA A 71 -73.64 -41.72 44.85
N PRO A 72 -73.97 -40.95 43.80
CA PRO A 72 -75.34 -40.84 43.30
C PRO A 72 -75.66 -41.95 42.30
N THR A 73 -76.42 -42.95 42.74
CA THR A 73 -77.12 -43.88 41.85
C THR A 73 -78.25 -43.14 41.10
N GLY A 74 -77.95 -42.61 39.93
CA GLY A 74 -78.92 -41.92 39.09
C GLY A 74 -78.53 -41.87 37.62
N MET A 75 -79.52 -41.94 36.72
CA MET A 75 -79.32 -41.99 35.27
C MET A 75 -78.48 -40.82 34.72
N LYS A 76 -78.56 -39.63 35.35
CA LYS A 76 -77.73 -38.47 35.00
C LYS A 76 -76.23 -38.68 35.25
N ALA A 77 -75.83 -39.42 36.29
CA ALA A 77 -74.42 -39.74 36.52
C ALA A 77 -73.88 -40.72 35.46
N ARG A 78 -74.72 -41.66 34.99
CA ARG A 78 -74.37 -42.54 33.86
C ARG A 78 -74.27 -41.77 32.55
N ILE A 79 -75.12 -40.77 32.31
CA ILE A 79 -75.01 -39.91 31.13
C ILE A 79 -73.73 -39.07 31.20
N ILE A 80 -73.42 -38.42 32.32
CA ILE A 80 -72.18 -37.63 32.46
C ILE A 80 -70.93 -38.50 32.28
N VAL A 81 -70.91 -39.73 32.81
CA VAL A 81 -69.82 -40.69 32.56
C VAL A 81 -69.80 -41.15 31.10
N LEU A 82 -70.95 -41.39 30.46
CA LEU A 82 -70.98 -41.72 29.02
C LEU A 82 -70.45 -40.55 28.18
N THR A 83 -70.87 -39.32 28.45
CA THR A 83 -70.43 -38.12 27.72
C THR A 83 -68.96 -37.86 27.97
N ALA A 84 -68.44 -38.03 29.20
CA ALA A 84 -67.01 -37.94 29.48
C ALA A 84 -66.21 -39.05 28.79
N VAL A 85 -66.72 -40.29 28.76
CA VAL A 85 -66.08 -41.40 28.02
C VAL A 85 -66.15 -41.16 26.51
N PHE A 86 -67.23 -40.60 25.96
CA PHE A 86 -67.31 -40.20 24.55
C PHE A 86 -66.40 -39.00 24.23
N LEU A 87 -66.25 -38.04 25.14
CA LEU A 87 -65.33 -36.91 24.96
C LEU A 87 -63.87 -37.38 25.01
N VAL A 88 -63.51 -38.23 25.97
CA VAL A 88 -62.19 -38.86 26.06
C VAL A 88 -61.95 -39.79 24.87
N ALA A 89 -62.95 -40.54 24.41
CA ALA A 89 -62.85 -41.35 23.19
C ALA A 89 -62.72 -40.50 21.93
N ALA A 90 -63.37 -39.34 21.84
CA ALA A 90 -63.24 -38.40 20.74
C ALA A 90 -61.88 -37.66 20.77
N ILE A 91 -61.37 -37.31 21.94
CA ILE A 91 -60.01 -36.77 22.12
C ILE A 91 -58.98 -37.85 21.79
N LEU A 92 -59.16 -39.10 22.22
CA LEU A 92 -58.30 -40.22 21.82
C LEU A 92 -58.43 -40.56 20.33
N LEU A 93 -59.61 -40.40 19.71
CA LEU A 93 -59.76 -40.49 18.26
C LEU A 93 -59.06 -39.33 17.54
N GLY A 94 -59.09 -38.12 18.10
CA GLY A 94 -58.39 -36.96 17.55
C GLY A 94 -56.88 -37.09 17.66
N VAL A 95 -56.37 -37.51 18.82
CA VAL A 95 -54.94 -37.84 19.03
C VAL A 95 -54.53 -39.05 18.18
N TYR A 96 -55.42 -40.01 17.95
CA TYR A 96 -55.20 -41.05 16.95
C TYR A 96 -55.10 -40.43 15.55
N GLU A 97 -56.17 -39.85 15.00
CA GLU A 97 -56.20 -39.29 13.63
C GLU A 97 -55.11 -38.23 13.34
N LEU A 98 -54.67 -37.43 14.32
CA LEU A 98 -53.65 -36.39 14.13
C LEU A 98 -52.21 -36.81 14.49
N TRP A 99 -52.00 -37.78 15.40
CA TRP A 99 -50.67 -38.06 15.97
C TRP A 99 -50.28 -39.55 16.12
N LEU A 100 -51.23 -40.48 16.25
CA LEU A 100 -50.95 -41.91 16.52
C LEU A 100 -51.52 -42.89 15.49
N LYS A 101 -52.33 -42.42 14.53
CA LYS A 101 -52.66 -43.15 13.32
C LYS A 101 -51.33 -43.30 12.58
N PRO A 102 -50.84 -44.53 12.33
CA PRO A 102 -49.72 -44.66 11.42
C PRO A 102 -50.19 -44.06 10.10
N SER A 103 -49.57 -42.96 9.67
CA SER A 103 -49.81 -42.36 8.36
C SER A 103 -49.84 -43.51 7.37
N ALA A 104 -51.01 -43.75 6.76
CA ALA A 104 -51.28 -44.97 6.01
C ALA A 104 -50.10 -45.17 5.07
N LYS A 105 -49.29 -46.22 5.32
CA LYS A 105 -47.89 -46.26 4.89
C LYS A 105 -47.85 -45.79 3.45
N GLY A 106 -47.23 -44.62 3.25
CA GLY A 106 -47.07 -44.08 1.91
C GLY A 106 -46.46 -45.17 1.04
N PRO A 107 -46.82 -45.23 -0.26
CA PRO A 107 -46.16 -46.14 -1.19
C PRO A 107 -44.64 -46.19 -0.96
N ASP A 108 -44.05 -47.37 -1.16
CA ASP A 108 -42.62 -47.64 -0.92
C ASP A 108 -41.68 -46.97 -1.96
N PHE A 109 -42.15 -45.91 -2.62
CA PHE A 109 -41.50 -45.17 -3.69
C PHE A 109 -41.89 -43.70 -3.66
N ALA A 110 -41.11 -42.86 -4.35
CA ALA A 110 -41.42 -41.44 -4.51
C ALA A 110 -42.63 -41.24 -5.44
N VAL A 111 -43.76 -40.79 -4.88
CA VAL A 111 -44.93 -40.36 -5.66
C VAL A 111 -44.67 -38.95 -6.18
N TYR A 112 -44.80 -38.76 -7.48
CA TYR A 112 -44.77 -37.43 -8.07
C TYR A 112 -46.18 -36.83 -8.04
N ARG A 113 -46.30 -35.55 -7.69
CA ARG A 113 -47.59 -34.86 -7.78
C ARG A 113 -47.86 -34.53 -9.24
N LEU A 114 -48.75 -35.27 -9.91
CA LEU A 114 -49.12 -34.99 -11.30
C LEU A 114 -49.80 -33.60 -11.42
N SER A 115 -49.87 -33.04 -12.64
CA SER A 115 -50.59 -31.78 -12.86
C SER A 115 -52.10 -31.92 -12.59
N ASP A 116 -52.74 -30.83 -12.17
CA ASP A 116 -54.18 -30.81 -11.93
C ASP A 116 -54.98 -31.12 -13.23
N ASN A 117 -54.42 -30.79 -14.40
CA ASN A 117 -54.93 -31.21 -15.71
C ASN A 117 -54.85 -32.73 -15.90
N CYS A 118 -53.72 -33.36 -15.57
CA CYS A 118 -53.51 -34.80 -15.68
C CYS A 118 -54.56 -35.59 -14.87
N TYR A 119 -54.79 -35.20 -13.61
CA TYR A 119 -55.86 -35.78 -12.78
C TYR A 119 -57.25 -35.58 -13.41
N THR A 120 -57.54 -34.39 -13.95
CA THR A 120 -58.84 -34.04 -14.55
C THR A 120 -59.11 -34.79 -15.85
N ILE A 121 -58.09 -35.01 -16.68
CA ILE A 121 -58.16 -35.65 -17.99
C ILE A 121 -58.21 -37.17 -17.84
N LEU A 122 -57.20 -37.75 -17.18
CA LEU A 122 -57.07 -39.21 -17.09
C LEU A 122 -58.05 -39.84 -16.10
N GLY A 123 -58.54 -39.07 -15.12
CA GLY A 123 -59.64 -39.50 -14.23
C GLY A 123 -60.98 -39.75 -14.94
N GLN A 124 -61.11 -39.39 -16.22
CA GLN A 124 -62.29 -39.69 -17.05
C GLN A 124 -62.15 -41.00 -17.86
N ILE A 125 -60.99 -41.67 -17.79
CA ILE A 125 -60.68 -42.89 -18.52
C ILE A 125 -60.99 -44.09 -17.61
N ASN A 126 -61.78 -45.03 -18.12
CA ASN A 126 -62.18 -46.24 -17.38
C ASN A 126 -61.60 -47.53 -17.97
N ASP A 127 -60.97 -47.43 -19.14
CA ASP A 127 -60.30 -48.52 -19.83
C ASP A 127 -59.08 -49.01 -19.05
N LYS A 128 -58.84 -50.33 -19.04
CA LYS A 128 -57.67 -50.90 -18.38
C LYS A 128 -56.41 -50.63 -19.19
N VAL A 129 -55.39 -50.04 -18.56
CA VAL A 129 -54.09 -49.76 -19.17
C VAL A 129 -52.98 -50.53 -18.43
N GLU A 130 -52.07 -51.12 -19.19
CA GLU A 130 -50.87 -51.79 -18.69
C GLU A 130 -49.63 -51.02 -19.14
N ILE A 131 -48.75 -50.65 -18.20
CA ILE A 131 -47.44 -50.06 -18.46
C ILE A 131 -46.40 -51.17 -18.25
N LEU A 132 -45.89 -51.74 -19.33
CA LEU A 132 -44.95 -52.86 -19.33
C LEU A 132 -43.51 -52.37 -19.52
N PHE A 133 -42.62 -52.75 -18.60
CA PHE A 133 -41.18 -52.56 -18.76
C PHE A 133 -40.51 -53.85 -19.23
N LYS A 134 -39.49 -53.71 -20.07
CA LYS A 134 -38.61 -54.83 -20.48
C LYS A 134 -37.76 -55.35 -19.32
N ASP A 135 -37.23 -54.45 -18.51
CA ASP A 135 -36.33 -54.79 -17.41
C ASP A 135 -37.10 -55.07 -16.10
N THR A 136 -36.41 -55.65 -15.12
CA THR A 136 -37.01 -55.93 -13.80
C THR A 136 -37.12 -54.66 -12.95
N LYS A 137 -38.03 -54.67 -11.95
CA LYS A 137 -38.16 -53.58 -10.97
C LYS A 137 -36.80 -53.23 -10.33
N GLU A 138 -36.04 -54.22 -9.89
CA GLU A 138 -34.72 -54.03 -9.27
C GLU A 138 -33.70 -53.42 -10.24
N THR A 139 -33.73 -53.80 -11.52
CA THR A 139 -32.88 -53.20 -12.56
C THR A 139 -33.19 -51.71 -12.75
N LEU A 140 -34.46 -51.34 -12.75
CA LEU A 140 -34.91 -49.97 -12.93
C LEU A 140 -34.65 -49.09 -11.69
N GLU A 141 -34.88 -49.61 -10.48
CA GLU A 141 -34.61 -48.89 -9.22
C GLU A 141 -33.12 -48.57 -9.03
N ASN A 142 -32.23 -49.44 -9.52
CA ASN A 142 -30.78 -49.24 -9.48
C ASN A 142 -30.23 -48.45 -10.69
N SER A 143 -31.06 -48.06 -11.66
CA SER A 143 -30.64 -47.24 -12.81
C SER A 143 -30.65 -45.75 -12.45
N ASP A 144 -29.59 -45.03 -12.82
CA ASP A 144 -29.45 -43.58 -12.56
C ASP A 144 -30.64 -42.76 -13.08
N TYR A 145 -31.20 -43.17 -14.23
CA TYR A 145 -32.35 -42.51 -14.86
C TYR A 145 -33.62 -43.38 -14.86
N GLY A 146 -33.49 -44.71 -14.92
CA GLY A 146 -34.64 -45.62 -14.92
C GLY A 146 -35.50 -45.52 -13.67
N LYS A 147 -34.90 -45.16 -12.52
CA LYS A 147 -35.65 -44.92 -11.27
C LYS A 147 -36.67 -43.77 -11.38
N PHE A 148 -36.41 -42.76 -12.23
CA PHE A 148 -37.36 -41.67 -12.47
C PHE A 148 -38.53 -42.12 -13.34
N VAL A 149 -38.25 -42.84 -14.44
CA VAL A 149 -39.28 -43.40 -15.33
C VAL A 149 -40.20 -44.35 -14.56
N LEU A 150 -39.60 -45.25 -13.77
CA LEU A 150 -40.31 -46.18 -12.90
C LEU A 150 -41.20 -45.48 -11.88
N ALA A 151 -40.66 -44.49 -11.15
CA ALA A 151 -41.40 -43.82 -10.10
C ALA A 151 -42.60 -43.02 -10.65
N PHE A 152 -42.50 -42.45 -11.86
CA PHE A 152 -43.67 -41.90 -12.56
C PHE A 152 -44.67 -42.98 -12.97
N ALA A 153 -44.25 -44.09 -13.60
CA ALA A 153 -45.17 -45.18 -13.95
C ALA A 153 -45.95 -45.72 -12.72
N ARG A 154 -45.25 -45.90 -11.60
CA ARG A 154 -45.85 -46.30 -10.31
C ARG A 154 -46.74 -45.20 -9.71
N THR A 155 -46.46 -43.93 -9.98
CA THR A 155 -47.36 -42.80 -9.64
C THR A 155 -48.68 -42.91 -10.40
N PHE A 156 -48.65 -43.18 -11.72
CA PHE A 156 -49.88 -43.39 -12.50
C PHE A 156 -50.69 -44.59 -12.00
N GLU A 157 -50.06 -45.71 -11.65
CA GLU A 157 -50.72 -46.89 -11.03
C GLU A 157 -51.31 -46.60 -9.63
N TYR A 158 -50.67 -45.73 -8.85
CA TYR A 158 -51.16 -45.34 -7.52
C TYR A 158 -52.37 -44.41 -7.60
N GLU A 159 -52.35 -43.45 -8.52
CA GLU A 159 -53.38 -42.41 -8.65
C GLU A 159 -54.58 -42.87 -9.49
N PHE A 160 -54.37 -43.71 -10.51
CA PHE A 160 -55.42 -44.17 -11.44
C PHE A 160 -55.64 -45.68 -11.34
N LYS A 161 -56.76 -46.08 -10.73
CA LYS A 161 -57.11 -47.49 -10.42
C LYS A 161 -57.20 -48.44 -11.63
N ASN A 162 -57.26 -47.90 -12.84
CA ASN A 162 -57.33 -48.63 -14.11
C ASN A 162 -55.96 -48.77 -14.79
N VAL A 163 -54.90 -48.19 -14.23
CA VAL A 163 -53.50 -48.34 -14.67
C VAL A 163 -52.79 -49.38 -13.79
N SER A 164 -51.99 -50.26 -14.40
CA SER A 164 -51.14 -51.21 -13.68
C SER A 164 -49.76 -51.35 -14.32
N VAL A 165 -48.70 -51.47 -13.52
CA VAL A 165 -47.31 -51.60 -14.00
C VAL A 165 -46.86 -53.06 -13.98
N VAL A 166 -46.24 -53.52 -15.07
CA VAL A 166 -45.73 -54.88 -15.26
C VAL A 166 -44.22 -54.82 -15.57
N TYR A 167 -43.44 -55.77 -15.06
CA TYR A 167 -41.97 -55.79 -15.14
C TYR A 167 -41.46 -57.06 -15.81
N GLY A 168 -40.39 -56.98 -16.60
CA GLY A 168 -39.77 -58.15 -17.24
C GLY A 168 -40.54 -58.75 -18.43
N GLU A 169 -41.65 -58.15 -18.84
CA GLU A 169 -42.55 -58.67 -19.89
C GLU A 169 -42.64 -57.75 -21.14
N GLY A 170 -41.99 -56.57 -21.11
CA GLY A 170 -41.95 -55.63 -22.22
C GLY A 170 -40.95 -56.01 -23.32
N ASN A 171 -41.30 -55.73 -24.59
CA ASN A 171 -40.39 -55.90 -25.74
C ASN A 171 -39.53 -54.66 -26.04
N ALA A 172 -40.00 -53.48 -25.63
CA ALA A 172 -39.29 -52.20 -25.67
C ALA A 172 -38.99 -51.72 -24.23
N TYR A 173 -38.14 -50.70 -24.07
CA TYR A 173 -37.76 -50.19 -22.74
C TYR A 173 -39.00 -49.91 -21.86
N CYS A 174 -39.99 -49.20 -22.40
CA CYS A 174 -41.33 -49.13 -21.85
C CYS A 174 -42.39 -49.34 -22.95
N THR A 175 -43.56 -49.86 -22.60
CA THR A 175 -44.71 -50.06 -23.49
C THR A 175 -46.00 -49.74 -22.73
N VAL A 176 -46.82 -48.83 -23.23
CA VAL A 176 -48.16 -48.54 -22.69
C VAL A 176 -49.18 -49.25 -23.58
N LYS A 177 -50.12 -49.99 -23.00
CA LYS A 177 -51.06 -50.84 -23.75
C LYS A 177 -52.48 -50.78 -23.20
N SER A 178 -53.47 -50.76 -24.09
CA SER A 178 -54.88 -51.04 -23.76
C SER A 178 -55.51 -51.90 -24.87
N SER A 179 -56.11 -53.03 -24.47
CA SER A 179 -56.62 -54.06 -25.38
C SER A 179 -55.63 -54.44 -26.50
N ASP A 180 -55.93 -54.13 -27.76
CA ASP A 180 -55.10 -54.47 -28.93
C ASP A 180 -54.19 -53.31 -29.40
N LYS A 181 -54.22 -52.16 -28.71
CA LYS A 181 -53.39 -50.97 -29.01
C LYS A 181 -52.25 -50.83 -28.03
N SER A 182 -51.07 -50.45 -28.51
CA SER A 182 -49.89 -50.20 -27.67
C SER A 182 -48.96 -49.18 -28.29
N GLU A 183 -48.42 -48.30 -27.46
CA GLU A 183 -47.33 -47.37 -27.78
C GLU A 183 -46.04 -47.78 -27.05
N THR A 184 -44.89 -47.63 -27.71
CA THR A 184 -43.58 -48.10 -27.21
C THR A 184 -42.57 -46.96 -27.15
N PHE A 185 -41.87 -46.85 -26.02
CA PHE A 185 -40.91 -45.77 -25.76
C PHE A 185 -39.51 -46.32 -25.48
N ASN A 186 -38.50 -45.67 -26.03
CA ASN A 186 -37.10 -45.82 -25.64
C ASN A 186 -36.78 -44.94 -24.42
N GLU A 187 -35.70 -45.25 -23.70
CA GLU A 187 -35.32 -44.49 -22.50
C GLU A 187 -35.05 -43.01 -22.80
N GLU A 188 -34.43 -42.71 -23.94
CA GLU A 188 -34.02 -41.35 -24.31
C GLU A 188 -35.19 -40.38 -24.48
N GLU A 189 -36.35 -40.87 -24.95
CA GLU A 189 -37.54 -40.06 -25.19
C GLU A 189 -38.10 -39.41 -23.90
N PHE A 190 -37.88 -40.08 -22.76
CA PHE A 190 -38.28 -39.58 -21.45
C PHE A 190 -37.49 -38.38 -20.96
N PHE A 191 -36.38 -38.00 -21.61
CA PHE A 191 -35.50 -36.94 -21.12
C PHE A 191 -35.14 -35.93 -22.20
N ASN A 192 -35.08 -34.65 -21.83
CA ASN A 192 -34.44 -33.64 -22.68
C ASN A 192 -32.98 -33.49 -22.27
N THR A 193 -32.10 -33.41 -23.25
CA THR A 193 -30.65 -33.31 -23.08
C THR A 193 -30.10 -31.97 -23.55
N LEU A 194 -29.07 -31.48 -22.87
CA LEU A 194 -28.19 -30.43 -23.37
C LEU A 194 -27.30 -30.97 -24.51
N GLU A 195 -26.65 -30.10 -25.27
CA GLU A 195 -25.76 -30.47 -26.40
C GLU A 195 -24.63 -31.44 -26.00
N ASN A 196 -24.19 -31.40 -24.73
CA ASN A 196 -23.18 -32.30 -24.16
C ASN A 196 -23.75 -33.67 -23.71
N GLY A 197 -25.03 -33.96 -23.97
CA GLY A 197 -25.72 -35.19 -23.58
C GLY A 197 -26.26 -35.21 -22.14
N THR A 198 -26.04 -34.17 -21.33
CA THR A 198 -26.56 -34.11 -19.96
C THR A 198 -28.09 -33.97 -19.96
N ARG A 199 -28.79 -34.93 -19.35
CA ARG A 199 -30.25 -34.91 -19.14
C ARG A 199 -30.58 -33.89 -18.06
N PHE A 200 -31.50 -32.95 -18.34
CA PHE A 200 -31.85 -31.86 -17.42
C PHE A 200 -33.34 -31.81 -17.04
N SER A 201 -34.21 -32.40 -17.88
CA SER A 201 -35.65 -32.45 -17.62
C SER A 201 -36.26 -33.74 -18.16
N PHE A 202 -37.45 -34.05 -17.67
CA PHE A 202 -38.14 -35.33 -17.79
C PHE A 202 -39.57 -35.14 -18.32
N ASN A 203 -39.92 -35.93 -19.33
CA ASN A 203 -41.15 -35.83 -20.11
C ASN A 203 -42.21 -36.88 -19.71
N GLY A 204 -42.00 -37.66 -18.64
CA GLY A 204 -42.83 -38.85 -18.38
C GLY A 204 -44.31 -38.59 -18.13
N GLU A 205 -44.72 -37.45 -17.56
CA GLU A 205 -46.14 -37.12 -17.46
C GLU A 205 -46.77 -36.88 -18.85
N ILE A 206 -46.04 -36.20 -19.74
CA ILE A 206 -46.44 -35.97 -21.14
C ILE A 206 -46.51 -37.30 -21.90
N LEU A 207 -45.48 -38.14 -21.81
CA LEU A 207 -45.42 -39.42 -22.53
C LEU A 207 -46.47 -40.40 -22.02
N PHE A 208 -46.52 -40.68 -20.71
CA PHE A 208 -47.53 -41.60 -20.16
C PHE A 208 -48.94 -41.06 -20.35
N GLY A 209 -49.18 -39.76 -20.09
CA GLY A 209 -50.50 -39.14 -20.27
C GLY A 209 -50.99 -39.21 -21.72
N THR A 210 -50.14 -38.86 -22.69
CA THR A 210 -50.49 -38.91 -24.12
C THR A 210 -50.68 -40.35 -24.59
N ALA A 211 -49.78 -41.27 -24.21
CA ALA A 211 -49.89 -42.68 -24.57
C ALA A 211 -51.18 -43.32 -24.03
N ILE A 212 -51.58 -42.99 -22.79
CA ILE A 212 -52.85 -43.44 -22.20
C ILE A 212 -54.05 -42.96 -23.04
N LEU A 213 -54.06 -41.70 -23.49
CA LEU A 213 -55.10 -41.17 -24.38
C LEU A 213 -55.12 -41.93 -25.72
N GLU A 214 -53.97 -42.18 -26.34
CA GLU A 214 -53.86 -42.82 -27.65
C GLU A 214 -54.31 -44.29 -27.64
N VAL A 215 -53.81 -45.08 -26.69
CA VAL A 215 -54.18 -46.51 -26.59
C VAL A 215 -55.64 -46.71 -26.18
N THR A 216 -56.23 -45.78 -25.43
CA THR A 216 -57.68 -45.80 -25.12
C THR A 216 -58.54 -45.14 -26.20
N GLY A 217 -57.93 -44.42 -27.14
CA GLY A 217 -58.63 -43.68 -28.20
C GLY A 217 -59.35 -42.41 -27.71
N ARG A 218 -58.90 -41.83 -26.59
CA ARG A 218 -59.47 -40.66 -25.92
C ARG A 218 -58.72 -39.34 -26.21
N ASN A 219 -58.12 -39.24 -27.40
CA ASN A 219 -57.46 -38.01 -27.89
C ASN A 219 -58.39 -36.79 -27.98
N ASP A 220 -59.70 -36.95 -27.73
CA ASP A 220 -60.66 -35.87 -27.55
C ASP A 220 -60.49 -35.10 -26.22
N LEU A 221 -59.86 -35.70 -25.20
CA LEU A 221 -59.72 -35.11 -23.87
C LEU A 221 -58.47 -34.23 -23.66
N GLY A 222 -57.44 -34.38 -24.50
CA GLY A 222 -56.17 -33.71 -24.29
C GLY A 222 -55.10 -34.09 -25.30
N ASN A 223 -53.93 -33.46 -25.16
CA ASN A 223 -52.75 -33.62 -26.00
C ASN A 223 -51.47 -33.43 -25.16
N ALA A 224 -50.29 -33.43 -25.78
CA ALA A 224 -49.02 -33.24 -25.07
C ALA A 224 -48.92 -31.92 -24.26
N GLU A 225 -49.54 -30.82 -24.72
CA GLU A 225 -49.58 -29.53 -24.01
C GLU A 225 -50.48 -29.56 -22.75
N SER A 226 -51.28 -30.61 -22.58
CA SER A 226 -52.18 -30.79 -21.45
C SER A 226 -51.46 -31.30 -20.18
N PHE A 227 -50.21 -31.75 -20.32
CA PHE A 227 -49.40 -32.38 -19.28
C PHE A 227 -48.11 -31.60 -19.02
N LEU A 228 -47.51 -31.74 -17.83
CA LEU A 228 -46.31 -30.97 -17.47
C LEU A 228 -44.99 -31.70 -17.74
N LYS A 229 -43.99 -30.92 -18.15
CA LYS A 229 -42.57 -31.31 -18.10
C LYS A 229 -42.05 -31.11 -16.67
N TRP A 230 -41.15 -31.99 -16.24
CA TRP A 230 -40.54 -31.96 -14.91
C TRP A 230 -39.05 -31.67 -15.01
N ALA A 231 -38.51 -30.81 -14.16
CA ALA A 231 -37.06 -30.60 -14.09
C ALA A 231 -36.40 -31.74 -13.30
N LEU A 232 -35.19 -32.14 -13.69
CA LEU A 232 -34.40 -33.09 -12.88
C LEU A 232 -33.72 -32.36 -11.71
N PRO A 233 -33.39 -33.07 -10.60
CA PRO A 233 -32.76 -32.45 -9.44
C PRO A 233 -31.49 -31.67 -9.81
N GLY A 234 -31.43 -30.40 -9.40
CA GLY A 234 -30.32 -29.49 -9.70
C GLY A 234 -30.43 -28.69 -11.01
N TYR A 235 -31.52 -28.86 -11.77
CA TYR A 235 -31.80 -28.11 -13.00
C TYR A 235 -33.17 -27.44 -12.97
N ASP A 236 -33.39 -26.46 -13.84
CA ASP A 236 -34.73 -26.00 -14.22
C ASP A 236 -35.23 -26.61 -15.54
N LEU A 237 -36.41 -26.18 -15.98
CA LEU A 237 -37.06 -26.68 -17.21
C LEU A 237 -36.37 -26.25 -18.51
N ASP A 238 -35.40 -25.34 -18.42
CA ASP A 238 -34.62 -24.81 -19.55
C ASP A 238 -33.21 -25.43 -19.61
N GLY A 239 -32.79 -26.13 -18.55
CA GLY A 239 -31.49 -26.78 -18.44
C GLY A 239 -30.41 -25.94 -17.75
N ASP A 240 -30.78 -24.84 -17.09
CA ASP A 240 -29.85 -24.11 -16.24
C ASP A 240 -29.65 -24.82 -14.90
N ILE A 241 -28.42 -24.80 -14.41
CA ILE A 241 -28.06 -25.34 -13.09
C ILE A 241 -28.68 -24.44 -12.01
N LEU A 242 -29.28 -25.06 -10.99
CA LEU A 242 -29.85 -24.38 -9.83
C LEU A 242 -28.89 -24.43 -8.64
N SER A 243 -28.87 -23.35 -7.86
CA SER A 243 -28.25 -23.31 -6.54
C SER A 243 -28.99 -24.19 -5.52
N THR A 244 -28.39 -24.39 -4.35
CA THR A 244 -29.06 -24.96 -3.16
C THR A 244 -30.30 -24.17 -2.72
N THR A 245 -30.43 -22.90 -3.13
CA THR A 245 -31.59 -22.02 -2.91
C THR A 245 -32.56 -22.00 -4.10
N ASN A 246 -32.44 -22.96 -5.03
CA ASN A 246 -33.28 -23.12 -6.21
C ASN A 246 -33.31 -21.89 -7.15
N ARG A 247 -32.20 -21.14 -7.20
CA ARG A 247 -32.00 -19.97 -8.06
C ARG A 247 -31.12 -20.36 -9.27
N PRO A 248 -31.46 -19.96 -10.51
CA PRO A 248 -30.73 -20.38 -11.69
C PRO A 248 -29.43 -19.58 -11.87
N PHE A 249 -28.37 -20.28 -12.25
CA PHE A 249 -27.16 -19.66 -12.76
C PHE A 249 -27.31 -19.26 -14.23
N VAL A 250 -26.77 -18.11 -14.62
CA VAL A 250 -26.71 -17.67 -16.03
C VAL A 250 -25.82 -18.64 -16.86
N TYR A 251 -24.72 -19.06 -16.25
CA TYR A 251 -23.85 -20.16 -16.68
C TYR A 251 -23.20 -20.81 -15.42
N PRO A 252 -22.70 -22.06 -15.48
CA PRO A 252 -22.16 -22.77 -14.31
C PRO A 252 -21.03 -22.02 -13.61
N SER A 253 -21.01 -22.00 -12.26
CA SER A 253 -20.00 -21.25 -11.50
C SER A 253 -18.56 -21.63 -11.84
N ILE A 254 -17.71 -20.63 -12.06
CA ILE A 254 -16.29 -20.78 -12.42
C ILE A 254 -15.41 -20.42 -11.21
N THR A 255 -14.38 -21.21 -10.91
CA THR A 255 -13.41 -20.88 -9.86
C THR A 255 -12.52 -19.72 -10.32
N ARG A 256 -12.14 -18.79 -9.44
CA ARG A 256 -11.16 -17.72 -9.76
C ARG A 256 -9.85 -18.27 -10.37
N ALA A 257 -9.43 -19.47 -9.95
CA ALA A 257 -8.25 -20.15 -10.47
C ALA A 257 -8.40 -20.70 -11.90
N ASP A 258 -9.63 -20.85 -12.40
CA ASP A 258 -9.95 -21.37 -13.73
C ASP A 258 -10.18 -20.26 -14.76
N VAL A 259 -10.18 -18.99 -14.35
CA VAL A 259 -10.26 -17.83 -15.27
C VAL A 259 -8.88 -17.58 -15.90
N SER A 260 -8.85 -17.34 -17.21
CA SER A 260 -7.68 -16.86 -17.96
C SER A 260 -7.71 -15.32 -18.06
N HIS A 261 -8.83 -14.78 -18.53
CA HIS A 261 -9.09 -13.34 -18.57
C HIS A 261 -10.59 -13.02 -18.63
N VAL A 262 -10.93 -11.79 -18.27
CA VAL A 262 -12.27 -11.19 -18.40
C VAL A 262 -12.11 -9.84 -19.12
N ILE A 263 -12.93 -9.60 -20.14
CA ILE A 263 -13.08 -8.32 -20.82
C ILE A 263 -14.45 -7.76 -20.42
N ILE A 264 -14.47 -6.49 -20.04
CA ILE A 264 -15.68 -5.73 -19.73
C ILE A 264 -15.76 -4.58 -20.72
N THR A 265 -16.89 -4.47 -21.41
CA THR A 265 -17.22 -3.28 -22.21
C THR A 265 -18.45 -2.64 -21.59
N ASN A 266 -18.35 -1.37 -21.19
CA ASN A 266 -19.45 -0.59 -20.63
C ASN A 266 -19.38 0.87 -21.10
N LYS A 267 -20.26 1.75 -20.60
CA LYS A 267 -20.30 3.17 -21.01
C LYS A 267 -19.02 3.98 -20.76
N TYR A 268 -18.07 3.46 -19.99
CA TYR A 268 -16.77 4.09 -19.70
C TYR A 268 -15.64 3.55 -20.61
N GLY A 269 -15.93 2.63 -21.53
CA GLY A 269 -14.97 2.02 -22.44
C GLY A 269 -14.86 0.51 -22.26
N SER A 270 -13.74 -0.05 -22.73
CA SER A 270 -13.43 -1.48 -22.60
C SER A 270 -12.14 -1.70 -21.81
N TYR A 271 -12.13 -2.68 -20.92
CA TYR A 271 -10.95 -3.05 -20.14
C TYR A 271 -10.85 -4.56 -19.93
N LYS A 272 -9.62 -5.05 -19.75
CA LYS A 272 -9.30 -6.48 -19.66
C LYS A 272 -8.49 -6.80 -18.42
N ALA A 273 -9.04 -7.66 -17.55
CA ALA A 273 -8.33 -8.29 -16.46
C ALA A 273 -7.81 -9.65 -16.92
N TYR A 274 -6.50 -9.90 -16.87
CA TYR A 274 -5.88 -11.13 -17.37
C TYR A 274 -4.80 -11.67 -16.43
N ARG A 275 -4.47 -12.96 -16.58
CA ARG A 275 -3.35 -13.60 -15.88
C ARG A 275 -2.20 -13.82 -16.85
N LYS A 276 -0.98 -13.45 -16.45
CA LYS A 276 0.21 -13.66 -17.29
C LYS A 276 0.47 -15.15 -17.47
N LYS A 277 0.72 -15.57 -18.71
CA LYS A 277 0.98 -16.97 -19.08
C LYS A 277 2.47 -17.17 -19.28
N ASN A 278 3.09 -18.01 -18.45
CA ASN A 278 4.50 -18.40 -18.59
C ASN A 278 4.57 -19.89 -18.98
N GLY A 279 4.88 -20.13 -20.26
CA GLY A 279 4.76 -21.46 -20.88
C GLY A 279 3.33 -22.01 -20.78
N ASN A 280 3.16 -23.12 -20.07
CA ASN A 280 1.86 -23.78 -19.86
C ASN A 280 1.18 -23.44 -18.52
N LYS A 281 1.72 -22.48 -17.73
CA LYS A 281 1.16 -22.07 -16.44
C LYS A 281 0.70 -20.61 -16.46
N TYR A 282 -0.39 -20.32 -15.78
CA TYR A 282 -0.87 -18.95 -15.53
C TYR A 282 -0.40 -18.48 -14.14
N SER A 283 -0.09 -17.19 -14.00
CA SER A 283 0.19 -16.53 -12.71
C SER A 283 -0.97 -16.72 -11.71
N SER A 284 -0.70 -16.67 -10.40
CA SER A 284 -1.75 -16.55 -9.38
C SER A 284 -2.45 -15.18 -9.44
N GLU A 285 -1.69 -14.15 -9.78
CA GLU A 285 -2.12 -12.76 -9.88
C GLU A 285 -2.83 -12.45 -11.20
N PHE A 286 -3.80 -11.53 -11.11
CA PHE A 286 -4.38 -10.83 -12.25
C PHE A 286 -3.68 -9.48 -12.42
N TYR A 287 -3.63 -9.02 -13.67
CA TYR A 287 -3.20 -7.70 -14.09
C TYR A 287 -4.30 -7.07 -14.94
N PHE A 288 -4.37 -5.73 -14.95
CA PHE A 288 -5.20 -5.00 -15.91
C PHE A 288 -4.34 -4.59 -17.10
N GLU A 289 -4.86 -4.80 -18.31
CA GLU A 289 -4.18 -4.42 -19.55
C GLU A 289 -4.02 -2.91 -19.65
N ASN A 290 -2.79 -2.47 -19.94
CA ASN A 290 -2.33 -1.07 -19.91
C ASN A 290 -2.29 -0.41 -18.52
N ALA A 291 -2.40 -1.20 -17.46
CA ALA A 291 -2.28 -0.78 -16.06
C ALA A 291 -1.52 -1.83 -15.23
N GLU A 292 -0.63 -2.63 -15.85
CA GLU A 292 0.07 -3.77 -15.23
C GLU A 292 0.91 -3.42 -14.00
N PHE A 293 1.37 -2.17 -13.90
CA PHE A 293 2.17 -1.65 -12.79
C PHE A 293 1.33 -0.90 -11.75
N CYS A 294 0.05 -0.63 -12.04
CA CYS A 294 -0.89 -0.09 -11.08
C CYS A 294 -1.42 -1.22 -10.19
N GLN A 295 -1.35 -1.05 -8.87
CA GLN A 295 -2.03 -1.97 -7.96
C GLN A 295 -3.55 -1.74 -8.01
N TYR A 296 -4.33 -2.72 -7.58
CA TYR A 296 -5.78 -2.62 -7.46
C TYR A 296 -6.26 -3.00 -6.07
N ASP A 297 -7.39 -2.40 -5.69
CA ASP A 297 -8.13 -2.70 -4.49
C ASP A 297 -8.56 -4.17 -4.49
N GLN A 298 -8.03 -4.95 -3.55
CA GLN A 298 -8.24 -6.40 -3.51
C GLN A 298 -9.69 -6.77 -3.16
N GLU A 299 -10.40 -5.94 -2.40
CA GLU A 299 -11.80 -6.19 -2.03
C GLU A 299 -12.72 -5.90 -3.21
N LYS A 300 -12.55 -4.75 -3.88
CA LYS A 300 -13.28 -4.42 -5.10
C LYS A 300 -12.98 -5.41 -6.22
N PHE A 301 -11.72 -5.82 -6.39
CA PHE A 301 -11.36 -6.84 -7.37
C PHE A 301 -11.99 -8.21 -7.03
N ALA A 302 -12.03 -8.60 -5.75
CA ALA A 302 -12.70 -9.82 -5.32
C ALA A 302 -14.21 -9.77 -5.62
N ALA A 303 -14.87 -8.64 -5.35
CA ALA A 303 -16.29 -8.45 -5.67
C ALA A 303 -16.55 -8.44 -7.19
N PHE A 304 -15.69 -7.76 -7.97
CA PHE A 304 -15.70 -7.77 -9.43
C PHE A 304 -15.59 -9.19 -10.00
N ILE A 305 -14.56 -9.95 -9.60
CA ILE A 305 -14.31 -11.27 -10.17
C ILE A 305 -15.40 -12.27 -9.76
N VAL A 306 -15.93 -12.19 -8.54
CA VAL A 306 -17.08 -13.01 -8.11
C VAL A 306 -18.32 -12.72 -8.95
N ASN A 307 -18.65 -11.45 -9.20
CA ASN A 307 -19.74 -11.08 -10.11
C ASN A 307 -19.49 -11.54 -11.54
N CYS A 308 -18.23 -11.69 -11.96
CA CYS A 308 -17.87 -12.20 -13.27
C CYS A 308 -17.78 -13.74 -13.35
N THR A 309 -17.73 -14.49 -12.25
CA THR A 309 -17.58 -15.97 -12.24
C THR A 309 -18.72 -16.75 -11.56
N TYR A 310 -19.53 -16.10 -10.72
CA TYR A 310 -20.62 -16.70 -9.94
C TYR A 310 -21.94 -15.96 -10.24
N MET A 311 -22.38 -16.01 -11.50
CA MET A 311 -23.59 -15.30 -11.96
C MET A 311 -24.89 -15.99 -11.52
N LEU A 312 -25.20 -15.91 -10.22
CA LEU A 312 -26.42 -16.44 -9.63
C LEU A 312 -27.60 -15.47 -9.77
N SER A 313 -28.54 -15.78 -10.67
CA SER A 313 -29.71 -14.93 -10.91
C SER A 313 -30.68 -14.91 -9.72
N LEU A 314 -31.39 -13.80 -9.50
CA LEU A 314 -32.57 -13.70 -8.62
C LEU A 314 -33.77 -14.48 -9.18
N GLY A 315 -33.82 -14.70 -10.49
CA GLY A 315 -34.87 -15.46 -11.18
C GLY A 315 -34.81 -15.33 -12.70
N LYS A 316 -35.87 -15.74 -13.40
CA LYS A 316 -36.05 -15.53 -14.83
C LYS A 316 -37.35 -14.77 -15.08
N VAL A 317 -37.36 -13.89 -16.09
CA VAL A 317 -38.61 -13.30 -16.59
C VAL A 317 -39.39 -14.38 -17.32
N GLN A 318 -40.61 -14.65 -16.86
CA GLN A 318 -41.51 -15.61 -17.49
C GLN A 318 -42.10 -15.02 -18.77
N ASN A 319 -41.98 -15.74 -19.89
CA ASN A 319 -42.50 -15.34 -21.22
C ASN A 319 -42.10 -13.90 -21.64
N PRO A 320 -40.80 -13.61 -21.83
CA PRO A 320 -40.35 -12.29 -22.26
C PRO A 320 -40.93 -11.92 -23.64
N LYS A 321 -41.36 -10.66 -23.82
CA LYS A 321 -41.96 -10.15 -25.06
C LYS A 321 -40.92 -9.92 -26.16
N SER A 322 -40.08 -8.90 -25.96
CA SER A 322 -38.98 -8.50 -26.83
C SER A 322 -37.74 -8.35 -25.97
N LEU A 323 -36.58 -8.79 -26.45
CA LEU A 323 -35.32 -8.63 -25.72
C LEU A 323 -34.92 -7.14 -25.60
N SER A 324 -35.27 -6.30 -26.57
CA SER A 324 -35.02 -4.85 -26.52
C SER A 324 -35.76 -4.13 -25.40
N ASP A 325 -36.91 -4.64 -24.95
CA ASP A 325 -37.65 -4.06 -23.80
C ASP A 325 -36.79 -4.07 -22.51
N TYR A 326 -35.81 -4.98 -22.46
CA TYR A 326 -34.90 -5.18 -21.33
C TYR A 326 -33.48 -4.63 -21.58
N GLY A 327 -33.21 -4.02 -22.75
CA GLY A 327 -31.86 -3.62 -23.17
C GLY A 327 -30.96 -4.81 -23.51
N LEU A 328 -31.53 -5.84 -24.14
CA LEU A 328 -30.87 -7.12 -24.45
C LEU A 328 -31.10 -7.58 -25.91
N GLY A 329 -31.65 -6.72 -26.77
CA GLY A 329 -31.93 -7.03 -28.18
C GLY A 329 -30.69 -7.01 -29.07
N SER A 330 -29.69 -6.20 -28.73
CA SER A 330 -28.36 -6.21 -29.33
C SER A 330 -27.26 -5.87 -28.32
N GLU A 331 -26.00 -5.93 -28.75
CA GLU A 331 -24.84 -5.57 -27.92
C GLU A 331 -24.75 -4.06 -27.68
N GLU A 332 -25.24 -3.24 -28.61
CA GLU A 332 -25.32 -1.78 -28.51
C GLU A 332 -26.44 -1.30 -27.57
N GLU A 333 -27.47 -2.12 -27.34
CA GLU A 333 -28.53 -1.85 -26.35
C GLU A 333 -28.10 -2.19 -24.91
N ALA A 334 -27.05 -2.99 -24.73
CA ALA A 334 -26.58 -3.45 -23.44
C ALA A 334 -25.87 -2.33 -22.65
N GLN A 335 -26.10 -2.28 -21.33
CA GLN A 335 -25.40 -1.37 -20.42
C GLN A 335 -23.95 -1.83 -20.15
N ALA A 336 -23.71 -3.13 -20.21
CA ALA A 336 -22.38 -3.72 -20.18
C ALA A 336 -22.36 -5.10 -20.86
N ILE A 337 -21.18 -5.50 -21.33
CA ILE A 337 -20.89 -6.83 -21.89
C ILE A 337 -19.75 -7.42 -21.06
N ILE A 338 -19.94 -8.64 -20.55
CA ILE A 338 -18.91 -9.46 -19.92
C ILE A 338 -18.50 -10.54 -20.91
N GLU A 339 -17.21 -10.63 -21.23
CA GLU A 339 -16.61 -11.75 -21.96
C GLU A 339 -15.56 -12.42 -21.06
N LEU A 340 -15.81 -13.68 -20.69
CA LEU A 340 -14.91 -14.45 -19.83
C LEU A 340 -14.35 -15.64 -20.60
N ASN A 341 -13.02 -15.79 -20.55
CA ASN A 341 -12.31 -16.95 -21.05
C ASN A 341 -11.66 -17.72 -19.89
N THR A 342 -11.82 -19.04 -19.87
CA THR A 342 -11.21 -19.93 -18.89
C THR A 342 -9.82 -20.43 -19.31
N VAL A 343 -9.08 -21.02 -18.38
CA VAL A 343 -7.77 -21.64 -18.63
C VAL A 343 -7.84 -22.84 -19.57
N ASP A 344 -8.98 -23.54 -19.62
CA ASP A 344 -9.27 -24.65 -20.54
C ASP A 344 -9.90 -24.21 -21.87
N GLY A 345 -10.01 -22.90 -22.12
CA GLY A 345 -10.42 -22.34 -23.41
C GLY A 345 -11.93 -22.28 -23.65
N LYS A 346 -12.76 -22.40 -22.61
CA LYS A 346 -14.19 -22.11 -22.71
C LYS A 346 -14.41 -20.59 -22.69
N TYR A 347 -15.38 -20.17 -23.49
CA TYR A 347 -15.77 -18.77 -23.65
C TYR A 347 -17.23 -18.57 -23.20
N HIS A 348 -17.43 -17.50 -22.45
CA HIS A 348 -18.73 -17.10 -21.89
C HIS A 348 -18.97 -15.62 -22.20
N LYS A 349 -20.10 -15.30 -22.86
CA LYS A 349 -20.52 -13.92 -23.13
C LYS A 349 -21.88 -13.62 -22.50
N ILE A 350 -21.95 -12.52 -21.76
CA ILE A 350 -23.14 -12.08 -21.04
C ILE A 350 -23.40 -10.62 -21.34
N LEU A 351 -24.61 -10.31 -21.80
CA LEU A 351 -25.11 -8.95 -21.96
C LEU A 351 -25.85 -8.57 -20.67
N ILE A 352 -25.53 -7.42 -20.10
CA ILE A 352 -26.28 -6.79 -19.00
C ILE A 352 -27.11 -5.66 -19.59
N GLY A 353 -28.42 -5.73 -19.38
CA GLY A 353 -29.39 -4.77 -19.87
C GLY A 353 -29.78 -3.74 -18.81
N ASN A 354 -31.02 -3.24 -18.94
CA ASN A 354 -31.54 -2.11 -18.16
C ASN A 354 -31.60 -2.41 -16.65
N GLU A 355 -31.40 -1.35 -15.84
CA GLU A 355 -31.65 -1.35 -14.40
C GLU A 355 -33.16 -1.44 -14.11
N ILE A 356 -33.56 -2.27 -13.15
CA ILE A 356 -34.91 -2.37 -12.61
C ILE A 356 -35.09 -1.29 -11.51
N PRO A 357 -35.84 -0.20 -11.74
CA PRO A 357 -35.78 0.98 -10.87
C PRO A 357 -36.21 0.73 -9.41
N SER A 358 -37.07 -0.27 -9.17
CA SER A 358 -37.60 -0.61 -7.85
C SER A 358 -36.64 -1.41 -6.97
N THR A 359 -35.70 -2.16 -7.55
CA THR A 359 -34.80 -3.07 -6.81
C THR A 359 -33.32 -2.81 -7.04
N LYS A 360 -32.97 -1.94 -8.01
CA LYS A 360 -31.60 -1.71 -8.48
C LYS A 360 -30.92 -2.96 -9.06
N SER A 361 -31.70 -4.01 -9.33
CA SER A 361 -31.31 -5.21 -10.08
C SER A 361 -31.10 -4.89 -11.56
N TYR A 362 -30.46 -5.78 -12.31
CA TYR A 362 -30.22 -5.62 -13.75
C TYR A 362 -30.76 -6.82 -14.53
N TYR A 363 -31.34 -6.59 -15.70
CA TYR A 363 -31.61 -7.69 -16.63
C TYR A 363 -30.32 -8.24 -17.22
N ALA A 364 -30.27 -9.54 -17.55
CA ALA A 364 -29.12 -10.12 -18.24
C ALA A 364 -29.51 -11.23 -19.22
N LYS A 365 -28.68 -11.45 -20.25
CA LYS A 365 -28.80 -12.52 -21.24
C LYS A 365 -27.45 -13.22 -21.42
N TYR A 366 -27.43 -14.55 -21.34
CA TYR A 366 -26.30 -15.32 -21.86
C TYR A 366 -26.41 -15.38 -23.38
N TYR A 367 -25.37 -14.96 -24.12
CA TYR A 367 -25.49 -14.52 -25.53
C TYR A 367 -26.32 -15.44 -26.46
N ASN A 368 -26.16 -16.77 -26.33
CA ASN A 368 -26.82 -17.79 -27.15
C ASN A 368 -28.09 -18.42 -26.53
N LYS A 369 -28.63 -17.87 -25.43
CA LYS A 369 -29.89 -18.31 -24.80
C LYS A 369 -30.91 -17.17 -24.79
N ASP A 370 -32.13 -17.39 -25.27
CA ASP A 370 -33.18 -16.36 -25.28
C ASP A 370 -33.93 -16.22 -23.94
N PHE A 371 -33.22 -16.45 -22.83
CA PHE A 371 -33.73 -16.25 -21.47
C PHE A 371 -33.27 -14.91 -20.90
N VAL A 372 -34.18 -14.22 -20.22
CA VAL A 372 -33.90 -12.97 -19.50
C VAL A 372 -33.78 -13.27 -18.01
N TYR A 373 -32.55 -13.19 -17.51
CA TYR A 373 -32.18 -13.35 -16.10
C TYR A 373 -32.27 -12.00 -15.37
N ILE A 374 -32.25 -12.03 -14.04
CA ILE A 374 -32.28 -10.85 -13.17
C ILE A 374 -31.11 -10.91 -12.20
N LEU A 375 -30.07 -10.13 -12.44
CA LEU A 375 -28.91 -10.00 -11.55
C LEU A 375 -29.22 -9.01 -10.41
N ASP A 376 -28.58 -9.18 -9.26
CA ASP A 376 -28.75 -8.26 -8.13
C ASP A 376 -28.03 -6.90 -8.35
N SER A 377 -28.16 -6.00 -7.38
CA SER A 377 -27.68 -4.63 -7.49
C SER A 377 -26.15 -4.46 -7.38
N SER A 378 -25.42 -5.48 -6.93
CA SER A 378 -23.95 -5.39 -6.78
C SER A 378 -23.23 -5.15 -8.10
N TYR A 379 -23.81 -5.58 -9.23
CA TYR A 379 -23.27 -5.38 -10.57
C TYR A 379 -23.07 -3.89 -10.91
N GLY A 380 -23.90 -2.99 -10.37
CA GLY A 380 -23.74 -1.55 -10.55
C GLY A 380 -22.39 -1.02 -10.08
N ALA A 381 -21.99 -1.41 -8.86
CA ALA A 381 -20.73 -1.00 -8.24
C ALA A 381 -19.52 -1.80 -8.76
N ASN A 382 -19.73 -3.07 -9.13
CA ASN A 382 -18.63 -4.00 -9.41
C ASN A 382 -18.27 -4.12 -10.90
N VAL A 383 -19.25 -3.99 -11.82
CA VAL A 383 -19.07 -4.31 -13.26
C VAL A 383 -19.47 -3.14 -14.17
N LEU A 384 -20.52 -2.38 -13.81
CA LEU A 384 -20.95 -1.19 -14.57
C LEU A 384 -20.18 0.07 -14.16
N SER A 385 -19.19 -0.05 -13.28
CA SER A 385 -18.29 1.03 -12.86
C SER A 385 -17.03 1.12 -13.76
N PRO A 386 -16.33 2.26 -13.80
CA PRO A 386 -15.10 2.39 -14.58
C PRO A 386 -13.96 1.60 -13.93
N LEU A 387 -12.96 1.17 -14.71
CA LEU A 387 -11.77 0.50 -14.19
C LEU A 387 -11.06 1.32 -13.10
N THR A 388 -11.03 2.65 -13.26
CA THR A 388 -10.41 3.59 -12.32
C THR A 388 -10.97 3.49 -10.89
N ALA A 389 -12.20 2.99 -10.71
CA ALA A 389 -12.77 2.75 -9.38
C ALA A 389 -12.17 1.53 -8.65
N ILE A 390 -11.54 0.61 -9.39
CA ILE A 390 -10.90 -0.63 -8.90
C ILE A 390 -9.38 -0.43 -8.72
N LEU A 391 -8.75 0.42 -9.52
CA LEU A 391 -7.33 0.76 -9.42
C LEU A 391 -7.01 1.54 -8.13
N THR A 392 -5.77 1.44 -7.66
CA THR A 392 -5.22 2.23 -6.55
C THR A 392 -4.45 3.43 -7.08
N ALA A 393 -4.51 4.53 -6.35
CA ALA A 393 -3.92 5.81 -6.75
C ALA A 393 -2.43 5.96 -6.40
N ASN A 394 -1.64 4.89 -6.54
CA ASN A 394 -0.22 4.90 -6.19
C ASN A 394 0.60 5.83 -7.10
N LEU A 395 1.49 6.64 -6.52
CA LEU A 395 2.44 7.47 -7.25
C LEU A 395 3.89 7.11 -6.90
N GLY A 396 4.73 7.03 -7.93
CA GLY A 396 6.16 6.75 -7.79
C GLY A 396 6.46 5.36 -7.23
N TYR A 397 7.69 5.18 -6.74
CA TYR A 397 8.09 4.03 -5.94
C TYR A 397 7.78 4.31 -4.46
N VAL A 398 6.74 3.68 -3.94
CA VAL A 398 6.26 3.88 -2.56
C VAL A 398 7.16 3.14 -1.56
N ILE A 399 7.76 3.86 -0.61
CA ILE A 399 8.51 3.26 0.50
C ILE A 399 7.56 2.64 1.54
N SER A 400 8.03 1.62 2.27
CA SER A 400 7.19 0.81 3.17
C SER A 400 7.31 1.21 4.65
N SER A 401 8.37 1.93 5.02
CA SER A 401 8.67 2.35 6.39
C SER A 401 9.23 3.78 6.40
N PRO A 402 8.96 4.61 7.43
CA PRO A 402 9.65 5.88 7.63
C PRO A 402 11.18 5.75 7.64
N ASN A 403 11.73 4.62 8.11
CA ASN A 403 13.18 4.38 8.09
C ASN A 403 13.75 4.22 6.68
N ASP A 404 12.93 3.94 5.66
CA ASP A 404 13.40 3.81 4.28
C ASP A 404 13.81 5.18 3.70
N SER A 405 13.35 6.29 4.29
CA SER A 405 13.74 7.65 3.86
C SER A 405 15.24 7.91 4.01
N TYR A 406 15.96 7.16 4.87
CA TYR A 406 17.41 7.22 4.99
C TYR A 406 18.16 6.65 3.76
N TYR A 407 17.48 5.91 2.88
CA TYR A 407 18.04 5.41 1.61
C TYR A 407 17.63 6.24 0.38
N ILE A 408 16.92 7.35 0.60
CA ILE A 408 16.76 8.39 -0.41
C ILE A 408 18.06 9.20 -0.40
N ASN A 409 18.70 9.36 -1.55
CA ASN A 409 20.03 9.99 -1.65
C ASN A 409 19.99 11.38 -2.28
N GLU A 410 19.05 11.59 -3.21
CA GLU A 410 18.89 12.78 -4.03
C GLU A 410 17.39 13.13 -4.10
N VAL A 411 17.06 14.42 -3.95
CA VAL A 411 15.73 14.99 -4.19
C VAL A 411 15.90 16.25 -5.02
N PHE A 412 15.11 16.38 -6.08
CA PHE A 412 15.06 17.59 -6.90
C PHE A 412 13.60 18.01 -7.06
N ILE A 413 13.29 19.28 -6.82
CA ILE A 413 11.94 19.83 -6.99
C ILE A 413 12.03 21.06 -7.88
N LYS A 414 11.49 20.93 -9.09
CA LYS A 414 11.29 22.04 -10.02
C LYS A 414 9.95 22.71 -9.76
N TYR A 415 9.99 24.02 -9.55
CA TYR A 415 8.85 24.91 -9.41
C TYR A 415 8.68 25.68 -10.72
N ASN A 416 7.78 25.25 -11.59
CA ASN A 416 7.61 25.85 -12.92
C ASN A 416 6.92 27.23 -12.83
N ASP A 417 6.07 27.46 -11.83
CA ASP A 417 5.41 28.74 -11.55
C ASP A 417 6.37 29.88 -11.18
N THR A 418 7.43 29.55 -10.44
CA THR A 418 8.48 30.49 -10.00
C THR A 418 9.79 30.34 -10.77
N ASN A 419 9.83 29.45 -11.77
CA ASN A 419 11.03 29.04 -12.51
C ASN A 419 12.25 28.81 -11.58
N THR A 420 12.03 28.03 -10.51
CA THR A 420 13.00 27.81 -9.44
C THR A 420 13.26 26.32 -9.26
N ASP A 421 14.54 25.94 -9.22
CA ASP A 421 14.96 24.54 -9.03
C ASP A 421 15.58 24.35 -7.64
N LEU A 422 14.99 23.47 -6.85
CA LEU A 422 15.47 23.05 -5.54
C LEU A 422 16.22 21.72 -5.68
N TYR A 423 17.50 21.69 -5.32
CA TYR A 423 18.30 20.46 -5.33
C TYR A 423 18.81 20.14 -3.93
N ILE A 424 18.51 18.93 -3.46
CA ILE A 424 18.81 18.44 -2.12
C ILE A 424 19.49 17.07 -2.23
N THR A 425 20.56 16.87 -1.47
CA THR A 425 21.31 15.60 -1.43
C THR A 425 21.78 15.32 -0.02
N GLN A 426 22.08 14.06 0.29
CA GLN A 426 22.70 13.74 1.58
C GLN A 426 24.05 14.45 1.75
N LYS A 427 24.34 14.85 3.00
CA LYS A 427 25.61 15.44 3.43
C LYS A 427 26.61 14.31 3.71
N GLN A 428 27.74 14.35 3.03
CA GLN A 428 28.89 13.46 3.26
C GLN A 428 30.12 14.35 3.43
N ASP A 429 30.61 14.49 4.65
CA ASP A 429 31.76 15.34 4.95
C ASP A 429 33.10 14.67 4.62
N LEU A 430 33.20 13.36 4.91
CA LEU A 430 34.39 12.54 4.70
C LEU A 430 34.05 11.31 3.85
N VAL A 431 34.72 11.18 2.70
CA VAL A 431 34.66 10.01 1.82
C VAL A 431 36.00 9.29 1.85
N LEU A 432 35.99 8.01 2.25
CA LEU A 432 37.18 7.18 2.44
C LEU A 432 37.40 6.23 1.27
N SER A 433 38.65 5.90 0.93
CA SER A 433 38.96 4.87 -0.07
C SER A 433 38.66 3.46 0.46
N SER A 434 38.16 2.59 -0.42
CA SER A 434 37.71 1.23 -0.07
C SER A 434 38.82 0.30 0.45
N ASN A 435 40.09 0.64 0.19
CA ASN A 435 41.25 -0.08 0.72
C ASN A 435 41.61 0.29 2.18
N MET A 436 40.90 1.21 2.84
CA MET A 436 41.13 1.53 4.25
C MET A 436 40.48 0.53 5.22
N GLU A 437 41.16 0.27 6.34
CA GLU A 437 40.73 -0.55 7.48
C GLU A 437 41.02 0.19 8.79
N SER A 438 40.09 0.14 9.76
CA SER A 438 40.23 0.76 11.08
C SER A 438 40.83 -0.20 12.11
N SER A 439 41.59 0.34 13.07
CA SER A 439 42.11 -0.42 14.22
C SER A 439 41.04 -0.78 15.26
N SER A 440 39.82 -0.26 15.11
CA SER A 440 38.70 -0.39 16.06
C SER A 440 37.43 -0.74 15.31
N THR A 441 36.61 -1.60 15.92
CA THR A 441 35.21 -1.85 15.54
C THR A 441 34.22 -1.03 16.37
N LYS A 442 34.69 -0.26 17.35
CA LYS A 442 33.86 0.53 18.29
C LYS A 442 33.72 2.01 17.92
N SER A 443 34.62 2.50 17.08
CA SER A 443 34.69 3.91 16.66
C SER A 443 35.07 3.91 15.18
N THR A 444 34.35 4.66 14.34
CA THR A 444 34.68 4.76 12.92
C THR A 444 35.76 5.81 12.64
N ILE A 445 36.43 5.68 11.49
CA ILE A 445 37.41 6.68 11.01
C ILE A 445 36.71 8.04 10.82
N ASN A 446 35.48 8.05 10.30
CA ASN A 446 34.71 9.26 10.13
C ASN A 446 34.36 9.92 11.47
N GLU A 447 33.86 9.17 12.46
CA GLU A 447 33.56 9.71 13.80
C GLU A 447 34.76 10.45 14.41
N ILE A 448 35.93 9.80 14.50
CA ILE A 448 37.07 10.40 15.21
C ILE A 448 37.64 11.60 14.45
N LEU A 449 37.80 11.50 13.12
CA LEU A 449 38.36 12.59 12.32
C LEU A 449 37.39 13.77 12.16
N HIS A 450 36.06 13.53 12.12
CA HIS A 450 35.05 14.58 12.01
C HIS A 450 34.71 15.23 13.35
N ASP A 451 34.60 14.45 14.43
CA ASP A 451 34.30 14.99 15.77
C ASP A 451 35.46 15.79 16.35
N LYS A 452 36.67 15.68 15.78
CA LYS A 452 37.88 16.44 16.13
C LYS A 452 38.17 16.37 17.63
N LYS A 453 38.09 15.16 18.18
CA LYS A 453 38.41 14.83 19.59
C LYS A 453 39.92 14.85 19.80
N ARG A 454 40.50 16.06 19.67
CA ARG A 454 41.92 16.37 19.82
C ARG A 454 42.46 15.92 21.18
N LEU A 455 43.72 15.50 21.20
CA LEU A 455 44.40 15.20 22.46
C LEU A 455 44.51 16.45 23.36
N LYS A 456 43.83 16.47 24.51
CA LYS A 456 44.02 17.47 25.57
C LYS A 456 45.08 16.98 26.57
N GLY A 457 46.35 17.34 26.36
CA GLY A 457 47.46 17.07 27.29
C GLY A 457 48.59 16.21 26.70
N ASP A 458 49.33 15.50 27.56
CA ASP A 458 50.46 14.64 27.16
C ASP A 458 50.00 13.29 26.59
N TYR A 459 50.73 12.77 25.60
CA TYR A 459 50.49 11.43 25.05
C TYR A 459 50.84 10.33 26.07
N ALA A 460 49.99 9.29 26.14
CA ALA A 460 50.21 8.11 26.98
C ALA A 460 50.16 6.79 26.19
N ASP A 461 48.99 6.39 25.69
CA ASP A 461 48.80 5.13 24.95
C ASP A 461 47.54 5.18 24.08
N TRP A 462 47.72 5.30 22.76
CA TRP A 462 46.60 5.40 21.80
C TRP A 462 45.69 4.16 21.80
N THR A 463 46.21 2.98 22.18
CA THR A 463 45.41 1.74 22.19
C THR A 463 44.41 1.69 23.35
N SER A 464 44.61 2.52 24.37
CA SER A 464 43.70 2.66 25.51
C SER A 464 42.66 3.77 25.31
N ASP A 465 42.94 4.73 24.42
CA ASP A 465 42.10 5.89 24.13
C ASP A 465 41.52 5.87 22.71
N ALA A 466 40.59 4.94 22.49
CA ALA A 466 39.80 4.83 21.26
C ALA A 466 38.67 5.88 21.13
N LYS A 467 38.70 6.95 21.95
CA LYS A 467 37.83 8.13 21.79
C LYS A 467 38.58 9.30 21.13
N THR A 468 39.86 9.45 21.44
CA THR A 468 40.78 10.46 20.88
C THR A 468 41.45 9.96 19.60
N PHE A 469 41.89 8.69 19.54
CA PHE A 469 42.74 8.18 18.45
C PHE A 469 42.09 7.09 17.60
N ILE A 470 42.36 7.13 16.29
CA ILE A 470 42.05 6.04 15.35
C ILE A 470 43.30 5.60 14.57
N GLY A 471 43.53 4.29 14.51
CA GLY A 471 44.52 3.68 13.62
C GLY A 471 43.90 3.31 12.28
N MET A 472 44.59 3.64 11.20
CA MET A 472 44.18 3.39 9.82
C MET A 472 45.23 2.53 9.10
N LYS A 473 44.78 1.53 8.35
CA LYS A 473 45.62 0.59 7.61
C LYS A 473 45.15 0.44 6.16
N SER A 474 46.10 0.25 5.25
CA SER A 474 45.82 -0.10 3.87
C SER A 474 45.78 -1.62 3.69
N LYS A 475 44.66 -2.13 3.15
CA LYS A 475 44.43 -3.56 2.88
C LYS A 475 45.35 -4.11 1.78
N ASP A 476 45.74 -3.27 0.83
CA ASP A 476 46.55 -3.64 -0.34
C ASP A 476 47.94 -2.98 -0.37
N GLY A 477 48.31 -2.27 0.70
CA GLY A 477 49.59 -1.57 0.86
C GLY A 477 49.73 -0.32 -0.01
N LYS A 478 48.69 0.07 -0.76
CA LYS A 478 48.69 1.32 -1.55
C LYS A 478 48.23 2.50 -0.71
N ASP A 479 48.32 3.69 -1.29
CA ASP A 479 47.83 4.94 -0.70
C ASP A 479 46.38 4.80 -0.18
N MET A 480 46.14 5.40 0.98
CA MET A 480 44.81 5.61 1.57
C MET A 480 44.37 7.02 1.23
N VAL A 481 43.11 7.21 0.85
CA VAL A 481 42.60 8.52 0.40
C VAL A 481 41.39 8.93 1.24
N ILE A 482 41.43 10.15 1.76
CA ILE A 482 40.34 10.80 2.48
C ILE A 482 39.95 12.06 1.68
N GLN A 483 38.73 12.14 1.18
CA GLN A 483 38.18 13.33 0.56
C GLN A 483 37.28 14.05 1.57
N MET A 484 37.65 15.28 1.89
CA MET A 484 36.97 16.22 2.76
C MET A 484 36.11 17.17 1.90
N ASN A 485 34.79 17.06 1.96
CA ASN A 485 33.89 17.96 1.24
C ASN A 485 33.64 19.20 2.08
N LEU A 486 34.07 20.37 1.61
CA LEU A 486 34.05 21.59 2.43
C LEU A 486 32.62 22.12 2.58
N THR A 487 32.31 22.62 3.77
CA THR A 487 31.11 23.40 4.05
C THR A 487 31.36 24.87 3.80
N ASN A 488 32.47 25.39 4.32
CA ASN A 488 32.88 26.78 4.16
C ASN A 488 34.06 26.91 3.16
N TYR A 489 34.14 28.04 2.47
CA TYR A 489 35.29 28.43 1.65
C TYR A 489 35.84 29.79 2.07
N ALA A 490 37.11 30.04 1.72
CA ALA A 490 37.79 31.28 2.06
C ALA A 490 37.23 32.45 1.20
N ILE A 491 36.91 33.57 1.87
CA ILE A 491 36.31 34.77 1.27
C ILE A 491 37.09 36.06 1.59
N LYS A 492 37.98 36.05 2.59
CA LYS A 492 38.72 37.25 3.06
C LYS A 492 40.19 37.23 2.67
N THR A 493 40.89 36.13 2.92
CA THR A 493 42.35 36.01 2.68
C THR A 493 42.71 34.99 1.61
N ASN A 494 41.76 34.16 1.18
CA ASN A 494 41.98 33.00 0.30
C ASN A 494 42.96 31.97 0.89
N GLU A 495 43.20 32.02 2.20
CA GLU A 495 44.09 31.10 2.91
C GLU A 495 43.33 29.86 3.38
N TYR A 496 43.93 28.70 3.16
CA TYR A 496 43.45 27.41 3.59
C TYR A 496 44.54 26.68 4.37
N GLY A 497 44.13 25.88 5.34
CA GLY A 497 45.03 25.06 6.16
C GLY A 497 44.51 23.64 6.32
N ILE A 498 45.41 22.65 6.34
CA ILE A 498 45.10 21.28 6.74
C ILE A 498 45.93 20.93 7.96
N LYS A 499 45.28 20.47 9.03
CA LYS A 499 45.91 20.13 10.31
C LYS A 499 45.55 18.70 10.73
N PHE A 500 46.53 17.95 11.18
CA PHE A 500 46.37 16.57 11.64
C PHE A 500 47.45 16.21 12.65
N GLY A 501 47.10 15.44 13.68
CA GLY A 501 48.06 14.84 14.58
C GLY A 501 48.47 13.43 14.15
N LEU A 502 49.70 13.03 14.47
CA LEU A 502 50.22 11.69 14.25
C LEU A 502 50.82 11.12 15.53
N VAL A 503 50.61 9.82 15.75
CA VAL A 503 51.28 9.05 16.81
C VAL A 503 52.38 8.17 16.22
N ARG A 504 53.55 8.15 16.87
CA ARG A 504 54.67 7.26 16.55
C ARG A 504 54.97 6.39 17.76
N ASP A 505 54.51 5.14 17.72
CA ASP A 505 54.66 4.14 18.79
C ASP A 505 54.64 2.72 18.18
N SER A 506 55.82 2.26 17.76
CA SER A 506 56.02 0.97 17.10
C SER A 506 55.77 -0.21 18.04
N ALA A 507 56.01 -0.04 19.34
CA ALA A 507 55.68 -1.03 20.35
C ALA A 507 54.15 -1.27 20.43
N LYS A 508 53.35 -0.28 20.06
CA LYS A 508 51.89 -0.37 19.90
C LYS A 508 51.42 -0.46 18.44
N GLY A 509 52.32 -0.56 17.48
CA GLY A 509 51.98 -0.70 16.06
C GLY A 509 51.61 0.59 15.31
N ALA A 510 51.85 1.77 15.90
CA ALA A 510 51.67 3.08 15.28
C ALA A 510 52.94 3.57 14.59
N TYR A 511 52.86 3.77 13.27
CA TYR A 511 53.97 4.18 12.41
C TYR A 511 53.59 5.44 11.65
N LEU A 512 54.58 6.30 11.42
CA LEU A 512 54.42 7.48 10.57
C LEU A 512 54.22 7.04 9.11
N PRO A 513 53.38 7.74 8.34
CA PRO A 513 53.25 7.50 6.91
C PRO A 513 54.56 7.88 6.18
N VAL A 514 54.74 7.36 4.96
CA VAL A 514 55.83 7.78 4.06
C VAL A 514 55.59 9.21 3.58
N SER A 515 54.33 9.55 3.28
CA SER A 515 53.93 10.92 2.97
C SER A 515 52.45 11.16 3.18
N VAL A 516 52.10 12.43 3.43
CA VAL A 516 50.75 12.97 3.35
C VAL A 516 50.76 14.06 2.27
N LYS A 517 49.97 13.87 1.20
CA LYS A 517 49.79 14.82 0.09
C LYS A 517 48.39 15.43 0.16
N VAL A 518 48.28 16.72 -0.14
CA VAL A 518 47.04 17.49 -0.17
C VAL A 518 46.77 17.96 -1.60
N GLU A 519 45.58 17.66 -2.10
CA GLU A 519 45.10 18.04 -3.43
C GLU A 519 43.73 18.73 -3.30
N VAL A 520 43.42 19.70 -4.15
CA VAL A 520 42.16 20.47 -4.07
C VAL A 520 41.29 20.26 -5.31
N TYR A 521 39.98 20.27 -5.11
CA TYR A 521 38.97 20.27 -6.15
C TYR A 521 38.23 21.60 -6.15
N ALA A 522 38.36 22.33 -7.27
CA ALA A 522 37.71 23.60 -7.50
C ALA A 522 37.08 23.63 -8.90
N PRO A 523 35.91 24.27 -9.07
CA PRO A 523 35.27 24.37 -10.37
C PRO A 523 36.10 25.20 -11.37
N GLN A 524 36.35 24.62 -12.54
CA GLN A 524 36.92 25.31 -13.69
C GLN A 524 35.78 26.06 -14.40
N LYS A 525 35.66 27.38 -14.22
CA LYS A 525 35.03 28.21 -15.25
C LYS A 525 35.99 28.27 -16.44
N THR A 526 35.53 27.82 -17.60
CA THR A 526 36.06 28.22 -18.90
C THR A 526 35.86 29.72 -19.03
N ASN A 527 36.95 30.50 -19.06
CA ASN A 527 36.83 31.91 -19.38
C ASN A 527 36.71 32.07 -20.89
N ASP A 528 35.74 32.87 -21.32
CA ASP A 528 35.44 33.15 -22.71
C ASP A 528 36.66 33.71 -23.47
N SER A 529 36.85 33.20 -24.67
CA SER A 529 37.35 34.01 -25.79
C SER A 529 36.23 34.09 -26.82
N ASP A 530 35.59 35.25 -26.88
CA ASP A 530 34.70 35.70 -27.95
C ASP A 530 33.49 34.80 -28.29
N GLY A 531 32.51 34.75 -27.38
CA GLY A 531 31.09 34.91 -27.72
C GLY A 531 30.48 34.02 -28.81
N GLU A 532 30.50 32.71 -28.63
CA GLU A 532 29.50 31.78 -29.19
C GLU A 532 29.26 30.66 -28.16
N GLU A 533 28.01 30.44 -27.73
CA GLU A 533 27.64 29.34 -26.84
C GLU A 533 27.67 28.00 -27.60
N SER A 534 28.88 27.46 -27.83
CA SER A 534 29.07 26.07 -28.24
C SER A 534 28.96 25.15 -27.03
N GLY A 535 27.89 24.34 -26.98
CA GLY A 535 27.64 23.36 -25.92
C GLY A 535 28.58 22.14 -26.00
N GLU A 536 29.87 22.36 -25.73
CA GLU A 536 30.85 21.28 -25.55
C GLU A 536 31.13 21.03 -24.05
N GLU A 537 31.52 19.79 -23.74
CA GLU A 537 31.58 19.23 -22.39
C GLU A 537 32.39 20.09 -21.41
N GLN A 538 31.86 20.34 -20.21
CA GLN A 538 32.68 20.90 -19.13
C GLN A 538 33.86 19.96 -18.84
N PRO A 539 35.11 20.46 -18.83
CA PRO A 539 36.26 19.62 -18.57
C PRO A 539 36.14 19.03 -17.17
N ALA A 540 36.18 17.69 -17.07
CA ALA A 540 36.07 16.97 -15.81
C ALA A 540 37.07 17.52 -14.78
N ALA A 541 36.56 18.20 -13.76
CA ALA A 541 37.39 18.98 -12.86
C ALA A 541 38.41 18.08 -12.13
N THR A 542 39.69 18.36 -12.38
CA THR A 542 40.82 17.57 -11.87
C THR A 542 41.26 18.06 -10.51
N TYR A 543 41.76 17.13 -9.68
CA TYR A 543 42.41 17.45 -8.42
C TYR A 543 43.81 18.02 -8.68
N ALA A 544 44.15 19.14 -8.04
CA ALA A 544 45.47 19.78 -8.16
C ALA A 544 46.23 19.70 -6.83
N GLU A 545 47.48 19.23 -6.85
CA GLU A 545 48.35 19.19 -5.66
C GLU A 545 48.69 20.60 -5.17
N VAL A 546 48.50 20.85 -3.87
CA VAL A 546 48.79 22.14 -3.20
C VAL A 546 49.83 22.03 -2.08
N GLY A 547 50.14 20.82 -1.61
CA GLY A 547 51.13 20.61 -0.57
C GLY A 547 51.40 19.14 -0.27
N LYS A 548 52.55 18.88 0.34
CA LYS A 548 53.00 17.53 0.71
C LYS A 548 53.93 17.61 1.93
N ILE A 549 53.79 16.66 2.86
CA ILE A 549 54.78 16.34 3.89
C ILE A 549 55.26 14.91 3.64
N ASP A 550 56.57 14.73 3.44
CA ASP A 550 57.24 13.43 3.31
C ASP A 550 58.43 13.26 4.27
N VAL A 551 58.57 14.17 5.24
CA VAL A 551 59.54 14.09 6.34
C VAL A 551 58.83 14.39 7.65
N PHE A 552 58.75 13.39 8.53
CA PHE A 552 58.09 13.50 9.84
C PHE A 552 59.15 13.46 10.95
N ASP A 553 59.47 14.63 11.50
CA ASP A 553 60.41 14.79 12.62
C ASP A 553 59.71 14.45 13.95
N GLN A 554 59.71 13.17 14.34
CA GLN A 554 59.00 12.69 15.53
C GLN A 554 59.65 11.44 16.14
N GLY A 555 59.76 11.43 17.47
CA GLY A 555 60.42 10.37 18.23
C GLY A 555 59.53 9.16 18.52
N GLU A 556 60.14 8.07 19.00
CA GLU A 556 59.44 6.89 19.50
C GLU A 556 58.62 7.20 20.77
N GLY A 557 57.39 6.69 20.86
CA GLY A 557 56.50 6.91 22.00
C GLY A 557 55.98 8.34 22.12
N SER A 558 55.69 9.00 20.99
CA SER A 558 55.30 10.42 20.99
C SER A 558 54.15 10.74 20.03
N TYR A 559 53.53 11.90 20.26
CA TYR A 559 52.52 12.53 19.41
C TYR A 559 53.07 13.87 18.88
N ARG A 560 52.73 14.23 17.63
CA ARG A 560 53.02 15.57 17.07
C ARG A 560 51.92 15.98 16.10
N GLN A 561 51.55 17.26 16.17
CA GLN A 561 50.63 17.91 15.25
C GLN A 561 51.38 18.49 14.05
N TYR A 562 50.82 18.32 12.86
CA TYR A 562 51.34 18.81 11.58
C TYR A 562 50.32 19.73 10.91
N GLU A 563 50.81 20.71 10.16
CA GLU A 563 49.98 21.73 9.51
C GLU A 563 50.55 22.05 8.11
N LEU A 564 49.67 22.15 7.12
CA LEU A 564 49.96 22.54 5.74
C LEU A 564 49.07 23.72 5.37
N ASN A 565 49.65 24.90 5.18
CA ASN A 565 48.94 26.12 4.79
C ASN A 565 49.25 26.50 3.34
N PHE A 566 48.23 26.91 2.60
CA PHE A 566 48.31 27.28 1.19
C PHE A 566 47.24 28.32 0.84
N THR A 567 47.42 29.04 -0.26
CA THR A 567 46.44 30.01 -0.79
C THR A 567 45.79 29.48 -2.06
N TYR A 568 44.50 29.77 -2.28
CA TYR A 568 43.82 29.35 -3.51
C TYR A 568 42.73 30.36 -3.94
N ASP A 569 42.88 30.94 -5.13
CA ASP A 569 42.10 32.10 -5.60
C ASP A 569 40.62 31.81 -5.96
N LYS A 570 40.16 30.57 -5.81
CA LYS A 570 38.80 30.14 -6.14
C LYS A 570 38.17 29.40 -4.94
N PRO A 571 36.83 29.38 -4.80
CA PRO A 571 36.16 28.54 -3.82
C PRO A 571 36.53 27.05 -3.99
N ILE A 572 37.16 26.47 -2.98
CA ILE A 572 37.47 25.03 -2.95
C ILE A 572 36.24 24.29 -2.47
N ARG A 573 35.75 23.31 -3.26
CA ARG A 573 34.59 22.47 -2.90
C ARG A 573 34.98 21.22 -2.12
N ALA A 574 36.15 20.65 -2.39
CA ALA A 574 36.66 19.51 -1.64
C ALA A 574 38.20 19.52 -1.59
N ILE A 575 38.75 18.94 -0.53
CA ILE A 575 40.18 18.67 -0.35
C ILE A 575 40.38 17.16 -0.28
N ARG A 576 41.38 16.63 -0.97
CA ARG A 576 41.77 15.23 -0.94
C ARG A 576 43.11 15.10 -0.22
N ILE A 577 43.14 14.23 0.77
CA ILE A 577 44.31 13.86 1.54
C ILE A 577 44.71 12.45 1.11
N THR A 578 45.91 12.31 0.54
CA THR A 578 46.50 11.03 0.14
C THR A 578 47.59 10.66 1.15
N ILE A 579 47.41 9.55 1.86
CA ILE A 579 48.30 9.04 2.90
C ILE A 579 49.00 7.79 2.37
N THR A 580 50.31 7.86 2.14
CA THR A 580 51.12 6.72 1.75
C THR A 580 51.54 5.95 3.00
N PRO A 581 51.06 4.72 3.24
CA PRO A 581 51.37 3.96 4.46
C PRO A 581 52.86 3.55 4.52
N SER A 582 53.39 3.34 5.72
CA SER A 582 54.73 2.76 5.89
C SER A 582 54.74 1.28 5.48
N PRO A 583 55.69 0.82 4.65
CA PRO A 583 55.85 -0.61 4.31
C PRO A 583 56.12 -1.52 5.51
N GLU A 584 56.65 -0.94 6.61
CA GLU A 584 56.98 -1.65 7.85
C GLU A 584 55.89 -1.52 8.93
N GLY A 585 54.86 -0.70 8.67
CA GLY A 585 53.90 -0.26 9.68
C GLY A 585 52.59 -1.03 9.71
N ASN A 586 51.98 -1.14 10.90
CA ASN A 586 50.65 -1.73 11.04
C ASN A 586 49.54 -0.69 10.86
N TYR A 587 49.62 0.44 11.58
CA TYR A 587 48.66 1.55 11.49
C TYR A 587 49.35 2.91 11.35
N VAL A 588 48.75 3.80 10.54
CA VAL A 588 48.91 5.25 10.66
C VAL A 588 47.86 5.74 11.66
N VAL A 589 48.27 6.34 12.77
CA VAL A 589 47.36 6.72 13.86
C VAL A 589 47.22 8.24 13.92
N MET A 590 45.97 8.73 13.90
CA MET A 590 45.59 10.15 13.94
C MET A 590 44.56 10.42 15.05
N ASP A 591 44.48 11.67 15.51
CA ASP A 591 43.44 12.20 16.41
C ASP A 591 42.47 13.16 15.72
N GLU A 592 42.97 14.05 14.85
CA GLU A 592 42.15 14.95 14.04
C GLU A 592 42.56 14.94 12.56
N LEU A 593 41.64 15.36 11.71
CA LEU A 593 41.93 15.85 10.37
C LEU A 593 41.03 17.07 10.10
N THR A 594 41.54 18.26 10.39
CA THR A 594 40.78 19.51 10.30
C THR A 594 41.23 20.34 9.10
N ALA A 595 40.28 20.72 8.26
CA ALA A 595 40.48 21.70 7.19
C ALA A 595 40.04 23.08 7.67
N TYR A 596 40.78 24.12 7.28
CA TYR A 596 40.53 25.52 7.63
C TYR A 596 40.42 26.38 6.37
N ALA A 597 39.60 27.43 6.44
CA ALA A 597 39.41 28.47 5.44
C ALA A 597 39.31 29.83 6.14
N ASP A 598 40.11 30.83 5.73
CA ASP A 598 40.32 32.10 6.44
C ASP A 598 40.60 31.92 7.96
N GLY A 599 41.29 30.83 8.33
CA GLY A 599 41.59 30.47 9.73
C GLY A 599 40.43 29.89 10.55
N LYS A 600 39.22 29.76 9.97
CA LYS A 600 38.07 29.08 10.59
C LYS A 600 37.92 27.65 10.07
N ASP A 601 37.24 26.80 10.83
CA ASP A 601 36.98 25.41 10.43
C ASP A 601 36.11 25.35 9.15
N ALA A 602 36.58 24.60 8.15
CA ALA A 602 35.94 24.48 6.84
C ALA A 602 34.89 23.37 6.77
N ILE A 603 34.86 22.46 7.75
CA ILE A 603 33.80 21.44 7.94
C ILE A 603 33.36 21.46 9.40
N PRO A 604 32.75 22.55 9.87
CA PRO A 604 32.47 22.74 11.29
C PRO A 604 31.26 21.90 11.73
N ASN A 605 31.32 21.34 12.93
CA ASN A 605 30.27 20.51 13.51
C ASN A 605 29.21 21.37 14.23
N GLU A 606 28.54 22.26 13.49
CA GLU A 606 27.84 23.40 14.09
C GLU A 606 26.43 23.12 14.62
N ALA A 607 25.72 22.09 14.16
CA ALA A 607 24.26 22.08 14.30
C ALA A 607 23.61 20.72 14.59
N VAL A 608 22.41 20.82 15.17
CA VAL A 608 21.42 19.74 15.39
C VAL A 608 20.81 19.22 14.07
N THR A 609 21.01 19.96 12.97
CA THR A 609 20.16 19.90 11.77
C THR A 609 20.82 19.18 10.59
N GLY A 610 20.41 17.93 10.38
CA GLY A 610 20.29 17.33 9.04
C GLY A 610 21.51 16.58 8.48
N VAL A 611 21.27 15.32 8.09
CA VAL A 611 22.13 14.55 7.15
C VAL A 611 21.96 15.00 5.69
N TRP A 612 21.45 16.21 5.45
CA TRP A 612 20.95 16.70 4.17
C TRP A 612 21.42 18.13 3.92
N LYS A 613 21.67 18.46 2.64
CA LYS A 613 22.10 19.80 2.20
C LYS A 613 21.36 20.24 0.96
N ILE A 614 21.02 21.53 0.91
CA ILE A 614 20.40 22.24 -0.20
C ILE A 614 21.49 22.93 -1.01
N LEU A 615 21.56 22.61 -2.30
CA LEU A 615 22.58 23.08 -3.25
C LEU A 615 22.05 24.08 -4.29
N SER A 616 20.72 24.25 -4.36
CA SER A 616 20.04 25.17 -5.27
C SER A 616 18.67 25.54 -4.68
N PRO A 617 18.16 26.76 -4.89
CA PRO A 617 18.78 27.87 -5.63
C PRO A 617 19.78 28.66 -4.78
N GLU A 618 20.76 29.29 -5.45
CA GLU A 618 21.93 29.91 -4.80
C GLU A 618 21.58 31.05 -3.82
N ASN A 619 20.43 31.72 -3.99
CA ASN A 619 20.01 32.84 -3.14
C ASN A 619 19.62 32.43 -1.69
N PHE A 620 19.45 31.13 -1.41
CA PHE A 620 19.31 30.63 -0.03
C PHE A 620 20.63 30.13 0.57
N ILE A 621 21.74 30.17 -0.19
CA ILE A 621 23.07 29.76 0.28
C ILE A 621 23.81 31.01 0.75
N HIS A 622 24.35 30.97 1.97
CA HIS A 622 25.06 32.12 2.53
C HIS A 622 26.43 32.34 1.86
N PRO A 623 26.85 33.60 1.64
CA PRO A 623 28.21 33.89 1.18
C PRO A 623 29.25 33.23 2.09
N GLY A 624 30.23 32.54 1.49
CA GLY A 624 31.23 31.75 2.20
C GLY A 624 30.83 30.29 2.47
N THR A 625 29.60 29.84 2.19
CA THR A 625 29.20 28.41 2.30
C THR A 625 28.86 27.79 0.94
N HIS A 626 29.04 26.48 0.79
CA HIS A 626 28.69 25.74 -0.44
C HIS A 626 27.24 25.24 -0.47
N TYR A 627 26.52 25.33 0.65
CA TYR A 627 25.16 24.85 0.81
C TYR A 627 24.46 25.53 2.00
N THR A 628 23.13 25.40 2.03
CA THR A 628 22.31 25.61 3.24
C THR A 628 21.65 24.30 3.65
N VAL A 629 21.01 24.25 4.82
CA VAL A 629 20.36 23.03 5.35
C VAL A 629 18.84 23.13 5.25
N PRO A 630 18.13 21.99 5.07
CA PRO A 630 16.67 21.99 5.10
C PRO A 630 16.12 22.14 6.52
N ASP A 631 14.93 22.75 6.62
CA ASP A 631 14.11 22.77 7.83
C ASP A 631 13.76 21.32 8.22
N PRO A 632 14.20 20.81 9.39
CA PRO A 632 14.09 19.38 9.70
C PRO A 632 12.67 18.84 9.69
N SER A 633 11.69 19.62 10.16
CA SER A 633 10.28 19.23 10.21
C SER A 633 9.66 19.25 8.81
N SER A 634 9.71 20.39 8.14
CA SER A 634 9.08 20.56 6.82
C SER A 634 9.72 19.64 5.78
N PHE A 635 11.04 19.43 5.83
CA PHE A 635 11.69 18.50 4.91
C PHE A 635 11.41 17.04 5.25
N SER A 636 11.34 16.64 6.52
CA SER A 636 10.95 15.27 6.89
C SER A 636 9.54 14.94 6.42
N ASP A 637 8.59 15.84 6.66
CA ASP A 637 7.19 15.69 6.22
C ASP A 637 7.07 15.63 4.69
N THR A 638 7.85 16.47 3.99
CA THR A 638 7.90 16.49 2.52
C THR A 638 8.53 15.22 1.94
N LEU A 639 9.66 14.79 2.49
CA LEU A 639 10.41 13.61 2.04
C LEU A 639 9.59 12.33 2.23
N TYR A 640 9.04 12.14 3.42
CA TYR A 640 8.17 11.00 3.73
C TYR A 640 6.87 11.07 2.93
N GLY A 641 6.23 12.25 2.85
CA GLY A 641 5.00 12.46 2.11
C GLY A 641 5.14 12.15 0.62
N ILE A 642 6.18 12.65 -0.04
CA ILE A 642 6.49 12.36 -1.46
C ILE A 642 6.75 10.86 -1.66
N ALA A 643 7.57 10.24 -0.82
CA ALA A 643 7.95 8.83 -0.95
C ALA A 643 6.83 7.85 -0.56
N THR A 644 5.75 8.33 0.08
CA THR A 644 4.56 7.55 0.42
C THR A 644 3.29 8.07 -0.26
N LEU A 645 3.45 8.88 -1.32
CA LEU A 645 2.34 9.59 -1.94
C LEU A 645 1.37 8.62 -2.64
N VAL A 646 0.14 8.63 -2.17
CA VAL A 646 -1.00 7.94 -2.79
C VAL A 646 -2.11 8.98 -2.95
N GLY A 647 -2.74 9.03 -4.11
CA GLY A 647 -3.90 9.89 -4.37
C GLY A 647 -5.17 9.39 -3.69
N ASP A 648 -6.22 10.21 -3.74
CA ASP A 648 -7.56 9.86 -3.26
C ASP A 648 -8.31 8.96 -4.25
N GLU A 649 -8.13 9.18 -5.56
CA GLU A 649 -8.77 8.42 -6.63
C GLU A 649 -7.93 8.42 -7.91
N VAL A 650 -7.99 7.33 -8.68
CA VAL A 650 -7.51 7.31 -10.08
C VAL A 650 -8.57 7.99 -10.94
N VAL A 651 -8.15 8.94 -11.79
CA VAL A 651 -9.06 9.63 -12.72
C VAL A 651 -8.82 9.24 -14.17
N GLU A 652 -7.63 8.76 -14.50
CA GLU A 652 -7.26 8.27 -15.82
C GLU A 652 -6.26 7.12 -15.71
N TYR A 653 -6.25 6.22 -16.69
CA TYR A 653 -5.23 5.17 -16.84
C TYR A 653 -4.82 5.06 -18.32
N ASN A 654 -3.78 4.28 -18.61
CA ASN A 654 -3.25 4.12 -19.96
C ASN A 654 -2.87 5.49 -20.56
N VAL A 655 -2.07 6.28 -19.82
CA VAL A 655 -1.67 7.65 -20.19
C VAL A 655 -0.69 7.65 -21.36
N TYR A 656 0.34 6.82 -21.28
CA TYR A 656 1.22 6.48 -22.39
C TYR A 656 0.73 5.17 -23.02
N ASN A 657 0.50 5.19 -24.32
CA ASN A 657 0.00 4.07 -25.09
C ASN A 657 0.63 4.11 -26.50
N GLU A 658 1.15 2.99 -27.01
CA GLU A 658 1.84 2.93 -28.30
C GLU A 658 0.91 3.17 -29.51
N ASP A 659 -0.40 2.94 -29.36
CA ASP A 659 -1.41 3.19 -30.40
C ASP A 659 -1.95 4.64 -30.37
N ARG A 660 -1.60 5.44 -29.34
CA ARG A 660 -2.02 6.85 -29.20
C ARG A 660 -0.99 7.79 -29.83
N THR A 661 -1.45 8.80 -30.54
CA THR A 661 -0.59 9.86 -31.10
C THR A 661 -0.03 10.79 -30.02
N GLU A 662 1.02 11.54 -30.36
CA GLU A 662 1.56 12.60 -29.48
C GLU A 662 0.48 13.66 -29.17
N GLU A 663 -0.28 14.11 -30.18
CA GLU A 663 -1.36 15.09 -30.06
C GLU A 663 -2.47 14.62 -29.10
N GLU A 664 -2.96 13.38 -29.24
CA GLU A 664 -3.94 12.80 -28.30
C GLU A 664 -3.40 12.64 -26.87
N THR A 665 -2.08 12.47 -26.72
CA THR A 665 -1.43 12.39 -25.40
C THR A 665 -1.31 13.77 -24.76
N GLU A 666 -0.97 14.80 -25.55
CA GLU A 666 -0.98 16.20 -25.13
C GLU A 666 -2.40 16.66 -24.74
N GLU A 667 -3.43 16.35 -25.54
CA GLU A 667 -4.83 16.64 -25.19
C GLU A 667 -5.23 15.98 -23.86
N LEU A 668 -4.79 14.74 -23.62
CA LEU A 668 -5.06 14.03 -22.37
C LEU A 668 -4.36 14.68 -21.17
N LEU A 669 -3.11 15.10 -21.32
CA LEU A 669 -2.37 15.75 -20.23
C LEU A 669 -2.92 17.16 -19.94
N ASN A 670 -3.26 17.93 -20.97
CA ASN A 670 -3.89 19.25 -20.88
C ASN A 670 -5.26 19.20 -20.17
N LYS A 671 -6.10 18.19 -20.46
CA LYS A 671 -7.36 17.92 -19.73
C LYS A 671 -7.18 17.87 -18.20
N TYR A 672 -6.00 17.49 -17.71
CA TYR A 672 -5.67 17.41 -16.29
C TYR A 672 -4.60 18.41 -15.84
N PHE A 673 -4.24 19.40 -16.66
CA PHE A 673 -3.22 20.43 -16.39
C PHE A 673 -1.83 19.83 -16.06
N LEU A 674 -1.44 18.81 -16.82
CA LEU A 674 -0.19 18.03 -16.68
C LEU A 674 0.70 18.08 -17.93
N ASP A 675 0.28 18.82 -18.95
CA ASP A 675 1.08 19.26 -20.10
C ASP A 675 2.12 20.31 -19.66
N GLU A 676 1.68 21.30 -18.89
CA GLU A 676 2.53 22.26 -18.16
C GLU A 676 2.37 22.06 -16.64
N PRO A 677 2.96 21.00 -16.04
CA PRO A 677 2.81 20.72 -14.62
C PRO A 677 3.41 21.85 -13.77
N ASN A 678 2.73 22.27 -12.70
CA ASN A 678 3.18 23.35 -11.83
C ASN A 678 4.46 22.99 -11.06
N LYS A 679 4.60 21.71 -10.69
CA LYS A 679 5.74 21.19 -9.94
C LYS A 679 6.16 19.82 -10.49
N VAL A 680 7.47 19.62 -10.64
CA VAL A 680 8.04 18.30 -10.96
C VAL A 680 8.96 17.89 -9.82
N ILE A 681 8.67 16.74 -9.22
CA ILE A 681 9.36 16.20 -8.06
C ILE A 681 10.14 14.97 -8.53
N TYR A 682 11.44 14.96 -8.32
CA TYR A 682 12.31 13.80 -8.50
C TYR A 682 12.84 13.35 -7.14
N TYR A 683 12.88 12.03 -6.92
CA TYR A 683 13.70 11.45 -5.86
C TYR A 683 14.36 10.15 -6.31
N LYS A 684 15.51 9.87 -5.70
CA LYS A 684 16.28 8.65 -5.93
C LYS A 684 16.34 7.82 -4.66
N TYR A 685 15.67 6.68 -4.68
CA TYR A 685 15.67 5.69 -3.61
C TYR A 685 16.43 4.45 -4.08
N GLN A 686 17.61 4.21 -3.50
CA GLN A 686 18.51 3.12 -3.93
C GLN A 686 18.78 3.17 -5.46
N ASN A 687 18.34 2.14 -6.21
CA ASN A 687 18.46 2.05 -7.67
C ASN A 687 17.22 2.56 -8.42
N TYR A 688 16.19 3.03 -7.73
CA TYR A 688 14.96 3.57 -8.30
C TYR A 688 15.05 5.09 -8.43
N LYS A 689 14.65 5.60 -9.59
CA LYS A 689 14.42 7.02 -9.86
C LYS A 689 12.92 7.21 -10.03
N SER A 690 12.29 8.08 -9.25
CA SER A 690 10.88 8.41 -9.41
C SER A 690 10.73 9.88 -9.77
N TYR A 691 9.95 10.17 -10.81
CA TYR A 691 9.47 11.51 -11.14
C TYR A 691 7.96 11.55 -10.90
N ILE A 692 7.48 12.59 -10.21
CA ILE A 692 6.07 12.88 -9.97
C ILE A 692 5.81 14.27 -10.54
N TYR A 693 4.90 14.35 -11.50
CA TYR A 693 4.48 15.58 -12.15
C TYR A 693 3.15 15.99 -11.52
N VAL A 694 3.07 17.22 -11.02
CA VAL A 694 1.94 17.73 -10.24
C VAL A 694 1.36 18.95 -10.93
N SER A 695 0.04 18.96 -11.14
CA SER A 695 -0.69 20.04 -11.77
C SER A 695 -0.66 21.33 -10.95
N SER A 696 -1.19 22.42 -11.52
CA SER A 696 -1.61 23.58 -10.72
C SER A 696 -2.75 23.21 -9.75
N LEU A 697 -2.90 23.96 -8.65
CA LEU A 697 -3.91 23.71 -7.61
C LEU A 697 -5.33 24.00 -8.13
N GLN A 698 -6.12 22.94 -8.29
CA GLN A 698 -7.52 22.98 -8.69
C GLN A 698 -8.45 23.24 -7.50
N LYS A 699 -9.65 23.73 -7.78
CA LYS A 699 -10.68 24.10 -6.78
C LYS A 699 -12.08 23.79 -7.29
N SER A 700 -13.00 23.43 -6.40
CA SER A 700 -14.43 23.32 -6.74
C SER A 700 -15.03 24.70 -7.10
N GLU A 701 -16.21 24.72 -7.72
CA GLU A 701 -16.94 25.96 -8.02
C GLU A 701 -17.20 26.83 -6.77
N THR A 702 -17.36 26.20 -5.61
CA THR A 702 -17.53 26.89 -4.31
C THR A 702 -16.20 27.26 -3.64
N GLY A 703 -15.09 26.64 -4.05
CA GLY A 703 -13.76 26.78 -3.46
C GLY A 703 -13.53 25.97 -2.17
N ASP A 704 -14.53 25.20 -1.73
CA ASP A 704 -14.46 24.38 -0.50
C ASP A 704 -13.54 23.16 -0.65
N GLU A 705 -13.53 22.54 -1.83
CA GLU A 705 -12.60 21.45 -2.15
C GLU A 705 -11.45 21.95 -3.01
N LYS A 706 -10.24 21.44 -2.74
CA LYS A 706 -9.03 21.77 -3.50
C LYS A 706 -8.20 20.50 -3.73
N TRP A 707 -7.65 20.35 -4.92
CA TRP A 707 -6.89 19.15 -5.30
C TRP A 707 -5.82 19.45 -6.34
N TYR A 708 -4.88 18.52 -6.46
CA TYR A 708 -3.95 18.41 -7.57
C TYR A 708 -4.33 17.20 -8.42
N TYR A 709 -4.01 17.24 -9.71
CA TYR A 709 -3.79 16.03 -10.50
C TYR A 709 -2.29 15.72 -10.50
N ALA A 710 -1.96 14.44 -10.55
CA ALA A 710 -0.57 14.02 -10.67
C ALA A 710 -0.44 12.71 -11.46
N PHE A 711 0.69 12.55 -12.13
CA PHE A 711 1.14 11.26 -12.68
C PHE A 711 2.60 11.04 -12.29
N ALA A 712 3.05 9.79 -12.37
CA ALA A 712 4.42 9.43 -12.03
C ALA A 712 5.08 8.54 -13.08
N THR A 713 6.37 8.71 -13.27
CA THR A 713 7.23 7.75 -13.99
C THR A 713 8.28 7.23 -13.02
N VAL A 714 8.56 5.93 -13.07
CA VAL A 714 9.63 5.31 -12.28
C VAL A 714 10.55 4.59 -13.25
N SER A 715 11.86 4.73 -13.05
CA SER A 715 12.85 3.85 -13.66
C SER A 715 13.64 3.14 -12.56
N TYR A 716 14.16 1.96 -12.87
CA TYR A 716 15.09 1.24 -12.00
C TYR A 716 16.28 0.72 -12.80
N THR A 717 17.44 0.69 -12.16
CA THR A 717 18.65 0.07 -12.73
C THR A 717 18.89 -1.30 -12.11
N ASP A 718 19.06 -2.33 -12.95
CA ASP A 718 19.32 -3.70 -12.51
C ASP A 718 20.78 -3.94 -12.10
N GLU A 719 21.11 -5.16 -11.64
CA GLU A 719 22.47 -5.54 -11.22
C GLU A 719 23.53 -5.48 -12.34
N LYS A 720 23.11 -5.41 -13.62
CA LYS A 720 24.00 -5.30 -14.79
C LYS A 720 24.18 -3.85 -15.25
N GLY A 721 23.42 -2.91 -14.70
CA GLY A 721 23.41 -1.51 -15.14
C GLY A 721 22.39 -1.20 -16.24
N GLU A 722 21.47 -2.11 -16.56
CA GLU A 722 20.39 -1.86 -17.52
C GLU A 722 19.26 -1.07 -16.85
N GLU A 723 18.75 -0.03 -17.50
CA GLU A 723 17.68 0.83 -16.98
C GLU A 723 16.31 0.44 -17.59
N TYR A 724 15.33 0.24 -16.73
CA TYR A 724 13.98 -0.22 -17.05
C TYR A 724 12.95 0.81 -16.57
N ASN A 725 12.07 1.25 -17.47
CA ASN A 725 11.02 2.23 -17.17
C ASN A 725 9.68 1.53 -16.84
N ASN A 726 9.21 1.67 -15.60
CA ASN A 726 7.95 1.11 -15.10
C ASN A 726 7.10 2.24 -14.50
N SER A 727 6.20 2.86 -15.27
CA SER A 727 5.22 3.81 -14.72
C SER A 727 3.94 3.07 -14.28
N PRO A 728 3.26 3.49 -13.19
CA PRO A 728 1.87 3.09 -12.91
C PRO A 728 0.89 3.38 -14.05
N ASN A 729 1.26 4.26 -14.99
CA ASN A 729 0.51 4.65 -16.18
C ASN A 729 -0.89 5.21 -15.89
N THR A 730 -1.03 5.94 -14.78
CA THR A 730 -2.28 6.51 -14.27
C THR A 730 -2.13 7.99 -13.92
N ILE A 731 -3.21 8.76 -14.11
CA ILE A 731 -3.39 10.08 -13.50
C ILE A 731 -4.27 9.91 -12.28
N VAL A 732 -3.84 10.46 -11.16
CA VAL A 732 -4.56 10.42 -9.89
C VAL A 732 -4.90 11.83 -9.44
N LYS A 733 -5.93 11.93 -8.60
CA LYS A 733 -6.33 13.16 -7.91
C LYS A 733 -5.86 13.08 -6.47
N ILE A 734 -5.26 14.16 -5.97
CA ILE A 734 -4.75 14.27 -4.59
C ILE A 734 -5.42 15.48 -3.93
N LYS A 735 -6.10 15.31 -2.81
CA LYS A 735 -6.63 16.46 -2.05
C LYS A 735 -5.49 17.30 -1.48
N HIS A 736 -5.68 18.61 -1.50
CA HIS A 736 -4.72 19.55 -0.91
C HIS A 736 -4.49 19.26 0.58
N ASP A 737 -5.54 18.85 1.30
CA ASP A 737 -5.49 18.70 2.76
C ASP A 737 -4.81 17.40 3.21
N THR A 738 -4.69 16.39 2.32
CA THR A 738 -3.93 15.16 2.57
C THR A 738 -2.45 15.30 2.19
N ALA A 739 -2.13 16.20 1.25
CA ALA A 739 -0.77 16.47 0.80
C ALA A 739 -0.43 17.99 0.74
N PRO A 740 -0.50 18.74 1.86
CA PRO A 740 -0.32 20.19 1.87
C PRO A 740 1.09 20.63 1.46
N TYR A 741 2.09 19.77 1.66
CA TYR A 741 3.48 19.99 1.24
C TYR A 741 3.65 20.10 -0.28
N LEU A 742 2.70 19.60 -1.08
CA LEU A 742 2.69 19.85 -2.52
C LEU A 742 2.50 21.35 -2.85
N GLY A 743 1.88 22.12 -1.96
CA GLY A 743 1.73 23.58 -2.06
C GLY A 743 2.87 24.40 -1.46
N TRP A 744 3.83 23.78 -0.76
CA TRP A 744 4.98 24.48 -0.16
C TRP A 744 5.97 24.96 -1.21
N SER A 745 6.66 26.06 -0.91
CA SER A 745 7.72 26.67 -1.71
C SER A 745 9.12 26.26 -1.23
N VAL A 746 10.17 26.64 -1.97
CA VAL A 746 11.56 26.52 -1.48
C VAL A 746 11.73 27.22 -0.12
N SER A 747 11.07 28.36 0.09
CA SER A 747 11.20 29.12 1.33
C SER A 747 10.64 28.38 2.55
N ASP A 748 9.69 27.47 2.37
CA ASP A 748 9.13 26.65 3.45
C ASP A 748 10.05 25.49 3.85
N LEU A 749 10.93 25.05 2.94
CA LEU A 749 11.80 23.88 3.07
C LEU A 749 13.23 24.18 3.52
N VAL A 750 13.71 25.42 3.34
CA VAL A 750 15.00 25.90 3.86
C VAL A 750 14.87 26.20 5.35
N ASP A 751 15.91 25.90 6.14
CA ASP A 751 15.96 26.23 7.58
C ASP A 751 15.51 27.69 7.84
N ARG A 752 14.74 27.84 8.91
CA ARG A 752 14.11 29.11 9.29
C ARG A 752 14.91 29.79 10.40
N SER A 753 15.80 29.09 11.07
CA SER A 753 16.59 29.60 12.19
C SER A 753 17.47 30.78 11.78
N ALA A 754 17.41 31.92 12.50
CA ALA A 754 18.38 33.01 12.28
C ALA A 754 19.77 32.68 12.85
N PHE A 755 19.85 31.69 13.75
CA PHE A 755 21.08 31.21 14.38
C PHE A 755 20.93 29.75 14.80
N THR A 756 21.94 28.92 14.54
CA THR A 756 22.03 27.53 15.02
C THR A 756 23.42 27.24 15.57
N MET A 757 23.47 26.75 16.83
CA MET A 757 24.67 26.17 17.43
C MET A 757 24.34 25.28 18.63
N TYR A 758 25.14 24.25 18.90
CA TYR A 758 25.12 23.54 20.19
C TYR A 758 25.63 24.46 21.31
N ILE A 759 24.83 24.63 22.38
CA ILE A 759 25.18 25.49 23.52
C ILE A 759 26.46 25.03 24.24
N ASP A 760 26.74 23.72 24.20
CA ASP A 760 27.92 23.09 24.80
C ASP A 760 29.22 23.34 24.00
N MET A 761 29.12 23.97 22.81
CA MET A 761 30.28 24.36 21.97
C MET A 761 30.56 25.87 21.99
N ILE A 762 29.92 26.64 22.87
CA ILE A 762 30.03 28.10 22.92
C ILE A 762 30.80 28.52 24.16
N ASP A 763 31.83 29.35 23.98
CA ASP A 763 32.65 29.90 25.07
C ASP A 763 32.01 31.15 25.69
N THR A 764 31.39 31.99 24.86
CA THR A 764 30.82 33.28 25.30
C THR A 764 29.65 33.70 24.43
N ILE A 765 28.61 34.25 25.07
CA ILE A 765 27.51 34.95 24.40
C ILE A 765 27.45 36.40 24.93
N GLU A 766 27.46 37.36 24.02
CA GLU A 766 27.30 38.79 24.30
C GLU A 766 26.03 39.30 23.63
N MET A 767 25.19 40.01 24.40
CA MET A 767 23.97 40.63 23.88
C MET A 767 24.00 42.13 24.14
N GLU A 768 23.79 42.98 23.13
CA GLU A 768 23.74 44.44 23.27
C GLU A 768 22.34 44.96 22.94
N PHE A 769 21.70 45.64 23.89
CA PHE A 769 20.44 46.38 23.67
C PHE A 769 20.22 47.46 24.73
N GLY A 770 19.43 48.48 24.38
CA GLY A 770 19.12 49.60 25.30
C GLY A 770 20.34 50.38 25.78
N GLY A 771 21.45 50.36 25.02
CA GLY A 771 22.72 50.97 25.40
C GLY A 771 23.49 50.23 26.50
N LYS A 772 23.20 48.94 26.71
CA LYS A 772 23.92 48.04 27.62
C LYS A 772 24.36 46.77 26.91
N GLU A 773 25.48 46.24 27.38
CA GLU A 773 26.05 44.95 26.99
C GLU A 773 25.83 43.93 28.11
N TYR A 774 25.49 42.70 27.75
CA TYR A 774 25.26 41.57 28.64
C TYR A 774 26.14 40.42 28.16
N LYS A 775 27.33 40.28 28.77
CA LYS A 775 28.29 39.21 28.48
C LYS A 775 28.08 38.03 29.43
N PHE A 776 27.93 36.84 28.86
CA PHE A 776 27.79 35.57 29.55
C PHE A 776 28.94 34.65 29.14
N ASP A 777 29.81 34.30 30.10
CA ASP A 777 30.87 33.33 29.87
C ASP A 777 30.34 31.93 30.20
N LEU A 778 30.33 31.04 29.22
CA LEU A 778 29.85 29.67 29.36
C LEU A 778 31.06 28.82 29.74
N LEU A 779 31.05 28.27 30.96
CA LEU A 779 32.20 27.55 31.48
C LEU A 779 32.02 26.05 31.22
N ASP A 780 33.01 25.46 30.54
CA ASP A 780 33.25 24.02 30.34
C ASP A 780 33.04 23.30 31.69
N THR A 781 31.81 22.82 31.93
CA THR A 781 31.26 21.51 31.60
C THR A 781 31.67 20.42 32.59
N ASN A 782 30.70 19.60 32.95
CA ASN A 782 30.91 18.40 33.77
C ASN A 782 31.73 17.32 33.01
N ASP A 783 32.03 16.19 33.66
CA ASP A 783 32.80 15.08 33.07
C ASP A 783 32.22 14.53 31.74
N ASP A 784 30.97 14.87 31.41
CA ASP A 784 30.27 14.49 30.17
C ASP A 784 30.33 15.57 29.06
N GLY A 785 30.99 16.71 29.28
CA GLY A 785 31.09 17.79 28.29
C GLY A 785 29.80 18.60 28.06
N LYS A 786 28.97 18.78 29.10
CA LYS A 786 27.72 19.57 29.04
C LYS A 786 27.76 20.81 29.94
N LEU A 787 27.23 21.93 29.46
CA LEU A 787 27.21 23.24 30.14
C LEU A 787 26.77 23.13 31.60
N ASP A 788 27.68 23.41 32.54
CA ASP A 788 27.43 23.36 33.98
C ASP A 788 27.03 24.73 34.54
N LYS A 789 27.82 25.77 34.22
CA LYS A 789 27.69 27.11 34.80
C LYS A 789 27.85 28.21 33.76
N VAL A 790 27.12 29.29 33.99
CA VAL A 790 27.18 30.51 33.18
C VAL A 790 27.55 31.67 34.10
N ALA A 791 28.72 32.27 33.87
CA ALA A 791 29.17 33.43 34.62
C ALA A 791 28.55 34.72 34.04
N TYR A 792 28.21 35.65 34.92
CA TYR A 792 27.71 36.97 34.58
C TYR A 792 28.22 37.98 35.61
N ASN A 793 28.97 38.99 35.16
CA ASN A 793 29.74 39.88 36.03
C ASN A 793 30.61 39.06 37.03
N ASN A 794 30.56 39.40 38.32
CA ASN A 794 31.35 38.74 39.38
C ASN A 794 30.60 37.54 40.02
N GLY A 795 29.69 36.89 39.29
CA GLY A 795 28.84 35.82 39.82
C GLY A 795 28.30 34.88 38.74
N TYR A 796 27.26 34.12 39.08
CA TYR A 796 26.63 33.15 38.20
C TYR A 796 25.13 33.42 38.08
N VAL A 797 24.57 33.14 36.90
CA VAL A 797 23.12 33.05 36.68
C VAL A 797 22.65 31.59 36.81
N ASP A 798 21.34 31.37 36.91
CA ASP A 798 20.79 30.02 36.88
C ASP A 798 20.95 29.41 35.49
N THR A 799 21.67 28.27 35.41
CA THR A 799 22.01 27.60 34.14
C THR A 799 20.76 27.12 33.39
N GLN A 800 19.67 26.76 34.08
CA GLN A 800 18.46 26.28 33.42
C GLN A 800 17.64 27.43 32.81
N ASN A 801 17.51 28.55 33.52
CA ASN A 801 16.96 29.79 32.98
C ASN A 801 17.81 30.33 31.82
N PHE A 802 19.15 30.17 31.85
CA PHE A 802 20.00 30.52 30.71
C PHE A 802 19.74 29.62 29.50
N ARG A 803 19.54 28.31 29.69
CA ARG A 803 19.13 27.40 28.59
C ARG A 803 17.79 27.81 27.99
N HIS A 804 16.82 28.27 28.80
CA HIS A 804 15.54 28.79 28.29
C HIS A 804 15.71 30.11 27.50
N LEU A 805 16.58 31.02 27.97
CA LEU A 805 16.97 32.22 27.20
C LEU A 805 17.61 31.83 25.86
N TYR A 806 18.50 30.83 25.86
CA TYR A 806 19.15 30.35 24.65
C TYR A 806 18.15 29.73 23.66
N ILE A 807 17.17 28.96 24.15
CA ILE A 807 16.03 28.50 23.34
C ILE A 807 15.30 29.68 22.70
N SER A 808 15.02 30.76 23.44
CA SER A 808 14.41 31.98 22.87
C SER A 808 15.24 32.61 21.74
N VAL A 809 16.56 32.44 21.72
CA VAL A 809 17.45 32.90 20.63
C VAL A 809 17.35 31.97 19.41
N LEU A 810 17.30 30.65 19.63
CA LEU A 810 17.11 29.68 18.55
C LEU A 810 15.71 29.80 17.91
N ASP A 811 14.68 30.09 18.70
CA ASP A 811 13.30 30.30 18.25
C ASP A 811 13.11 31.57 17.39
N CYS A 812 14.11 32.46 17.35
CA CYS A 812 14.13 33.62 16.45
C CYS A 812 14.27 33.15 14.99
N SER A 813 13.12 32.88 14.38
CA SER A 813 13.00 32.26 13.07
C SER A 813 12.47 33.25 12.02
N ARG A 814 12.83 32.98 10.77
CA ARG A 814 12.41 33.68 9.56
C ARG A 814 10.89 33.63 9.42
N ALA A 815 10.27 34.80 9.47
CA ALA A 815 8.83 35.00 9.23
C ALA A 815 8.51 35.35 7.75
N GLY A 816 9.53 35.54 6.92
CA GLY A 816 9.40 35.69 5.47
C GLY A 816 10.50 36.55 4.86
N ILE A 817 10.33 36.89 3.58
CA ILE A 817 11.24 37.75 2.81
C ILE A 817 10.80 39.22 2.90
N TYR A 818 11.75 40.15 2.96
CA TYR A 818 11.50 41.59 2.88
C TYR A 818 12.71 42.31 2.30
N ALA A 819 12.56 42.90 1.11
CA ALA A 819 13.55 43.77 0.51
C ALA A 819 13.35 45.22 1.02
N PRO A 820 14.23 45.74 1.91
CA PRO A 820 14.21 47.15 2.29
C PRO A 820 14.69 48.04 1.15
N ALA A 821 14.32 49.32 1.16
CA ALA A 821 15.11 50.31 0.43
C ALA A 821 16.45 50.54 1.14
N GLU A 822 17.52 50.89 0.43
CA GLU A 822 18.86 51.12 1.03
C GLU A 822 18.83 52.14 2.20
N GLU A 823 17.92 53.11 2.14
CA GLU A 823 17.72 54.13 3.18
C GLU A 823 17.00 53.61 4.44
N GLU A 824 16.42 52.40 4.42
CA GLU A 824 15.67 51.87 5.56
C GLU A 824 16.53 51.23 6.64
N ILE A 825 17.80 50.88 6.40
CA ILE A 825 18.66 50.24 7.42
C ILE A 825 19.68 51.25 7.97
N THR A 826 19.30 51.90 9.06
CA THR A 826 20.11 52.94 9.71
C THR A 826 20.55 52.54 11.12
N LYS A 827 21.62 53.17 11.62
CA LYS A 827 22.21 52.82 12.94
C LYS A 827 21.24 53.05 14.11
N ASP A 828 20.32 53.99 13.99
CA ASP A 828 19.25 54.28 14.95
C ASP A 828 18.14 53.22 14.99
N LYS A 829 18.05 52.35 13.98
CA LYS A 829 17.12 51.20 13.95
C LYS A 829 17.71 49.91 14.50
N LEU A 830 18.99 49.87 14.85
CA LEU A 830 19.61 48.72 15.52
C LEU A 830 19.00 48.57 16.92
N ILE A 831 18.21 47.50 17.13
CA ILE A 831 17.52 47.25 18.40
C ILE A 831 18.24 46.23 19.28
N PHE A 832 18.98 45.29 18.68
CA PHE A 832 19.63 44.18 19.35
C PHE A 832 20.87 43.74 18.56
N ARG A 833 21.97 43.43 19.26
CA ARG A 833 23.11 42.69 18.71
C ARG A 833 23.30 41.42 19.54
N PHE A 834 23.60 40.34 18.85
CA PHE A 834 24.03 39.07 19.43
C PHE A 834 25.44 38.76 18.89
N THR A 835 26.39 38.52 19.77
CA THR A 835 27.73 38.04 19.40
C THR A 835 27.97 36.72 20.13
N MET A 836 28.54 35.75 19.43
CA MET A 836 28.89 34.44 19.98
C MET A 836 30.32 34.10 19.59
N HIS A 837 31.08 33.61 20.57
CA HIS A 837 32.46 33.15 20.42
C HIS A 837 32.55 31.66 20.75
N SER A 838 33.29 30.92 19.93
CA SER A 838 33.59 29.49 20.12
C SER A 838 34.92 29.11 19.46
N GLU A 839 35.52 27.99 19.87
CA GLU A 839 36.64 27.36 19.16
C GLU A 839 36.34 27.00 17.68
N VAL A 840 35.06 26.92 17.29
CA VAL A 840 34.62 26.48 15.94
C VAL A 840 34.36 27.69 15.02
N LYS A 841 33.57 28.67 15.49
CA LYS A 841 33.24 29.91 14.76
C LYS A 841 32.86 31.07 15.68
N ASP A 842 33.32 32.26 15.34
CA ASP A 842 32.67 33.51 15.78
C ASP A 842 31.45 33.82 14.92
N THR A 843 30.36 34.30 15.53
CA THR A 843 29.17 34.83 14.85
C THR A 843 28.71 36.15 15.45
N GLU A 844 28.54 37.19 14.64
CA GLU A 844 27.85 38.43 15.02
C GLU A 844 26.53 38.53 14.23
N ILE A 845 25.42 38.81 14.92
CA ILE A 845 24.12 39.10 14.32
C ILE A 845 23.61 40.46 14.80
N LYS A 846 23.30 41.36 13.87
CA LYS A 846 22.75 42.70 14.15
C LYS A 846 21.30 42.76 13.66
N PHE A 847 20.38 43.19 14.53
CA PHE A 847 18.94 43.20 14.28
C PHE A 847 18.39 44.62 14.18
N TYR A 848 17.78 44.94 13.04
CA TYR A 848 17.32 46.27 12.65
C TYR A 848 15.79 46.31 12.52
N GLN A 849 15.14 47.11 13.36
CA GLN A 849 13.68 47.25 13.31
C GLN A 849 13.26 48.17 12.16
N VAL A 850 12.70 47.58 11.10
CA VAL A 850 12.22 48.34 9.92
C VAL A 850 10.74 48.72 10.02
N SER A 851 9.96 48.02 10.84
CA SER A 851 8.54 48.34 11.07
C SER A 851 8.06 47.93 12.48
N SER A 852 6.77 48.11 12.77
CA SER A 852 6.19 47.69 14.06
C SER A 852 6.24 46.19 14.35
N SER A 853 6.39 45.35 13.31
CA SER A 853 6.41 43.88 13.45
C SER A 853 7.62 43.20 12.80
N LYS A 854 8.30 43.82 11.84
CA LYS A 854 9.43 43.22 11.11
C LYS A 854 10.79 43.73 11.61
N VAL A 855 11.72 42.80 11.77
CA VAL A 855 13.12 43.06 12.10
C VAL A 855 14.00 42.36 11.06
N LEU A 856 14.77 43.12 10.29
CA LEU A 856 15.81 42.59 9.42
C LEU A 856 17.05 42.25 10.23
N TYR A 857 17.89 41.36 9.72
CA TYR A 857 19.13 40.99 10.39
C TYR A 857 20.31 40.86 9.43
N GLN A 858 21.49 41.12 9.97
CA GLN A 858 22.79 41.02 9.29
C GLN A 858 23.62 39.99 10.05
N ILE A 859 24.14 38.97 9.36
CA ILE A 859 25.04 37.95 9.93
C ILE A 859 26.46 38.21 9.42
N ASN A 860 27.43 38.39 10.33
CA ASN A 860 28.86 38.56 10.04
C ASN A 860 29.22 39.69 9.04
N GLY A 861 28.31 40.64 8.81
CA GLY A 861 28.46 41.74 7.85
C GLY A 861 27.54 41.64 6.63
N GLU A 862 26.95 40.48 6.35
CA GLU A 862 26.06 40.26 5.22
C GLU A 862 24.59 40.37 5.62
N TYR A 863 23.77 41.09 4.84
CA TYR A 863 22.35 41.23 5.12
C TYR A 863 21.56 39.99 4.69
N SER A 864 20.61 39.58 5.53
CA SER A 864 19.58 38.62 5.12
C SER A 864 18.49 39.32 4.32
N GLU A 865 18.05 38.69 3.22
CA GLU A 865 16.81 39.07 2.51
C GLU A 865 15.54 38.77 3.34
N SER A 866 15.71 38.08 4.47
CA SER A 866 14.63 37.62 5.34
C SER A 866 14.50 38.45 6.62
N TYR A 867 13.30 38.47 7.19
CA TYR A 867 13.00 39.14 8.46
C TYR A 867 12.52 38.15 9.53
N VAL A 868 12.81 38.47 10.79
CA VAL A 868 12.22 37.85 11.99
C VAL A 868 11.18 38.78 12.60
N LEU A 869 10.32 38.29 13.50
CA LEU A 869 9.33 39.16 14.13
C LEU A 869 9.94 39.97 15.29
N TYR A 870 9.46 41.20 15.44
CA TYR A 870 9.81 42.05 16.59
C TYR A 870 9.39 41.42 17.93
N SER A 871 8.34 40.59 17.94
CA SER A 871 7.92 39.83 19.12
C SER A 871 9.02 38.94 19.68
N ASP A 872 9.83 38.36 18.81
CA ASP A 872 10.74 37.26 19.15
C ASP A 872 12.01 37.86 19.75
N ILE A 873 12.59 38.85 19.06
CA ILE A 873 13.67 39.70 19.58
C ILE A 873 13.25 40.45 20.86
N SER A 874 12.00 40.92 20.95
CA SER A 874 11.46 41.50 22.18
C SER A 874 11.36 40.48 23.32
N THR A 875 11.13 39.21 23.01
CA THR A 875 11.09 38.12 24.00
C THR A 875 12.49 37.77 24.48
N VAL A 876 13.48 37.65 23.59
CA VAL A 876 14.90 37.51 23.96
C VAL A 876 15.33 38.64 24.90
N MET A 877 15.11 39.90 24.51
CA MET A 877 15.47 41.06 25.36
C MET A 877 14.81 41.03 26.75
N LYS A 878 13.53 40.62 26.84
CA LYS A 878 12.84 40.46 28.14
C LYS A 878 13.42 39.31 28.96
N ASN A 879 13.74 38.19 28.32
CA ASN A 879 14.28 37.01 28.99
C ASN A 879 15.70 37.25 29.52
N VAL A 880 16.52 38.07 28.85
CA VAL A 880 17.80 38.57 29.42
C VAL A 880 17.56 39.35 30.72
N ILE A 881 16.60 40.28 30.74
CA ILE A 881 16.30 41.09 31.94
C ILE A 881 15.78 40.21 33.09
N LYS A 882 14.94 39.22 32.80
CA LYS A 882 14.49 38.25 33.81
C LYS A 882 15.66 37.46 34.41
N LEU A 883 16.51 36.90 33.55
CA LEU A 883 17.67 36.10 33.94
C LEU A 883 18.59 36.86 34.91
N ILE A 884 18.98 38.09 34.56
CA ILE A 884 19.89 38.90 35.40
C ILE A 884 19.26 39.39 36.71
N ASN A 885 17.92 39.45 36.77
CA ASN A 885 17.17 39.73 38.00
C ASN A 885 16.99 38.48 38.88
N GLY A 886 17.33 37.28 38.39
CA GLY A 886 17.03 36.01 39.06
C GLY A 886 15.55 35.60 38.96
N GLU A 887 14.81 36.16 38.00
CA GLU A 887 13.42 35.79 37.71
C GLU A 887 13.37 34.54 36.80
N GLU A 888 12.26 33.80 36.86
CA GLU A 888 12.03 32.63 36.01
C GLU A 888 11.95 33.01 34.52
N VAL A 889 12.81 32.39 33.71
CA VAL A 889 12.79 32.53 32.25
C VAL A 889 11.84 31.47 31.70
N PRO A 890 10.74 31.86 31.02
CA PRO A 890 9.82 30.90 30.41
C PRO A 890 10.56 30.04 29.39
N ARG A 891 10.19 28.77 29.34
CA ARG A 891 10.54 27.89 28.23
C ARG A 891 9.66 28.19 27.02
#